data_AF-A0A9N9I1J0-F1
#
_entry.id   AF-A0A9N9I1J0-F1
#
_cell.length_a   1.000
_cell.length_b   1.000
_cell.length_c   1.000
_cell.angle_alpha   90.00
_cell.angle_beta   90.00
_cell.angle_gamma   90.00
#
_symmetry.space_group_name_H-M   'P 1'
#
loop_
_entity.id
_entity.type
_entity.pdbx_description
1 polymer ?
#
loop_
_entity_poly.entity_id
_entity_poly.type
_entity_poly.pdbx_seq_one_letter_code
_entity_poly.pdbx_strand_id
1 'polypeptide(L)'
;SPSSVDKPFAKDEKDKSTNLRYYRTGEATLLLVKVLTEAISRPSNRPLLQEWIDLIEVSLPYFRQSFNTVLTPLIQCICDQLSRWKSEANYHYIMMANNNESNVSNPKSNVVDPAMSDWDIVTLLNGFEEIVKDCLNKHSNDDTDAIQYGISKGYDTTLGLPALTGYVTGVFSMDTGVYETSAPEQKPRDYMLYTVFPNIVAIVLDIWTIFKNVFSPNNEQRIGVDPFVISLENTGKRIKERIKILLEELYKKAHAELIEAFVELWYIENPDITAIVSEVVLKDVDSTVIEVLKAIPGSSPQKVINTLLISARNRSASSQSQKNKKSVVKSNKLTDVLILRFLEVYADSLDKIDPLIEVWPQCMSYIKDFAQASVYKNLFPSILRFMHGLAERLCLTSYFEDKKVRKEMQDAYQRVLDYCILISGRSYDQGLWLRRTLPQDGDDDKVSVDETDEKEAESGRLINNMPEEKKVAWKSKESLLIEQINIYLAEVVIPDIRRLLVDQDRIIAIVTNLMYYIVAPALKNRPNSRANSVILNLLHEISKIPFVYRVWRKEAWDVFTDNRFFNMSPSGAKKWYDIMQTIMTSEKERFGEVLTRITTTTANALFVNKEQESLNRALNLRRLSFIIFCGKLDQYLKQLPSVAEKLVELFKLGFTESVHAEIYLCLRVLMCRVSNQHLTNFWPGILTELLCLYGSIPQKENNKNLAGQSEVANSFLSACKFLDLLF
;
A
#
# COMPACT_ATOMS: atom_id res chain seq x y z
N SER A 1 -95.84 -24.00 24.74
CA SER A 1 -95.60 -23.28 23.46
C SER A 1 -94.11 -23.42 23.14
N PRO A 2 -93.73 -23.76 21.89
CA PRO A 2 -93.08 -25.05 21.61
C PRO A 2 -91.55 -25.02 21.35
N SER A 3 -90.98 -26.25 21.38
CA SER A 3 -89.91 -26.85 20.52
C SER A 3 -88.52 -26.19 20.44
N SER A 4 -87.39 -26.78 20.87
CA SER A 4 -86.72 -28.09 20.59
C SER A 4 -85.70 -28.08 19.44
N VAL A 5 -84.44 -28.46 19.78
CA VAL A 5 -83.44 -29.24 18.99
C VAL A 5 -82.44 -28.53 18.05
N ASP A 6 -81.17 -28.92 18.27
CA ASP A 6 -79.93 -28.74 17.50
C ASP A 6 -79.95 -29.23 16.03
N LYS A 7 -79.26 -28.52 15.11
CA LYS A 7 -78.01 -28.96 14.44
C LYS A 7 -77.45 -27.94 13.42
N PRO A 8 -76.13 -27.96 13.15
CA PRO A 8 -75.37 -27.03 12.31
C PRO A 8 -75.22 -27.53 10.86
N PHE A 9 -74.69 -26.71 9.94
CA PHE A 9 -73.78 -27.04 8.81
C PHE A 9 -73.91 -26.01 7.68
N ALA A 10 -72.90 -25.13 7.51
CA ALA A 10 -72.46 -24.55 6.22
C ALA A 10 -71.41 -23.44 6.48
N LYS A 11 -70.20 -23.82 6.91
CA LYS A 11 -69.09 -22.86 7.01
C LYS A 11 -67.73 -23.56 6.96
N ASP A 12 -67.49 -24.37 5.94
CA ASP A 12 -66.18 -25.04 5.76
C ASP A 12 -65.67 -25.11 4.31
N GLU A 13 -66.33 -24.45 3.34
CA GLU A 13 -65.88 -24.46 1.93
C GLU A 13 -65.06 -23.23 1.49
N LYS A 14 -65.08 -22.12 2.24
CA LYS A 14 -64.31 -20.92 1.83
C LYS A 14 -62.84 -20.95 2.26
N ASP A 15 -62.51 -21.43 3.46
CA ASP A 15 -61.13 -21.40 3.99
C ASP A 15 -60.21 -22.50 3.43
N LYS A 16 -60.77 -23.57 2.85
CA LYS A 16 -59.97 -24.55 2.09
C LYS A 16 -59.55 -24.00 0.73
N SER A 17 -60.33 -23.11 0.09
CA SER A 17 -59.99 -22.59 -1.25
C SER A 17 -58.82 -21.60 -1.23
N THR A 18 -58.68 -20.82 -0.15
CA THR A 18 -57.61 -19.83 0.03
C THR A 18 -56.28 -20.49 0.42
N ASN A 19 -56.32 -21.49 1.30
CA ASN A 19 -55.13 -22.27 1.67
C ASN A 19 -54.66 -23.20 0.53
N LEU A 20 -55.57 -23.79 -0.27
CA LEU A 20 -55.18 -24.60 -1.43
C LEU A 20 -54.57 -23.76 -2.57
N ARG A 21 -54.93 -22.47 -2.69
CA ARG A 21 -54.29 -21.54 -3.63
C ARG A 21 -52.86 -21.22 -3.22
N TYR A 22 -52.59 -21.00 -1.93
CA TYR A 22 -51.24 -20.71 -1.42
C TYR A 22 -50.29 -21.92 -1.54
N TYR A 23 -50.79 -23.14 -1.31
CA TYR A 23 -50.00 -24.36 -1.49
C TYR A 23 -49.80 -24.73 -2.97
N ARG A 24 -50.78 -24.49 -3.86
CA ARG A 24 -50.63 -24.73 -5.31
C ARG A 24 -49.73 -23.71 -6.01
N THR A 25 -49.71 -22.45 -5.56
CA THR A 25 -48.84 -21.43 -6.15
C THR A 25 -47.37 -21.69 -5.85
N GLY A 26 -47.02 -22.21 -4.67
CA GLY A 26 -45.63 -22.59 -4.34
C GLY A 26 -45.07 -23.71 -5.21
N GLU A 27 -45.80 -24.83 -5.35
CA GLU A 27 -45.38 -25.96 -6.21
C GLU A 27 -45.38 -25.60 -7.70
N ALA A 28 -46.40 -24.86 -8.17
CA ALA A 28 -46.46 -24.42 -9.56
C ALA A 28 -45.33 -23.43 -9.91
N THR A 29 -44.96 -22.55 -8.97
CA THR A 29 -43.82 -21.63 -9.13
C THR A 29 -42.50 -22.41 -9.18
N LEU A 30 -42.33 -23.43 -8.35
CA LEU A 30 -41.13 -24.27 -8.35
C LEU A 30 -41.01 -25.11 -9.64
N LEU A 31 -42.13 -25.63 -10.16
CA LEU A 31 -42.17 -26.31 -11.46
C LEU A 31 -41.88 -25.35 -12.62
N LEU A 32 -42.44 -24.14 -12.59
CA LEU A 32 -42.17 -23.11 -13.60
C LEU A 32 -40.67 -22.74 -13.62
N VAL A 33 -40.07 -22.49 -12.46
CA VAL A 33 -38.64 -22.21 -12.34
C VAL A 33 -37.82 -23.37 -12.86
N LYS A 34 -38.15 -24.61 -12.47
CA LYS A 34 -37.46 -25.80 -12.96
C LYS A 34 -37.55 -25.94 -14.48
N VAL A 35 -38.73 -25.71 -15.07
CA VAL A 35 -38.93 -25.76 -16.52
C VAL A 35 -38.11 -24.69 -17.23
N LEU A 36 -38.13 -23.44 -16.75
CA LEU A 36 -37.38 -22.35 -17.36
C LEU A 36 -35.87 -22.52 -17.18
N THR A 37 -35.39 -22.96 -16.01
CA THR A 37 -33.98 -23.29 -15.77
C THR A 37 -33.51 -24.46 -16.63
N GLU A 38 -34.30 -25.52 -16.77
CA GLU A 38 -33.98 -26.64 -17.68
C GLU A 38 -34.06 -26.24 -19.15
N ALA A 39 -34.96 -25.32 -19.51
CA ALA A 39 -35.06 -24.80 -20.88
C ALA A 39 -33.79 -24.05 -21.30
N ILE A 40 -33.23 -23.23 -20.41
CA ILE A 40 -32.01 -22.44 -20.65
C ILE A 40 -30.74 -23.30 -20.56
N SER A 41 -30.72 -24.34 -19.73
CA SER A 41 -29.50 -25.11 -19.42
C SER A 41 -29.28 -26.37 -20.24
N ARG A 42 -30.32 -26.95 -20.87
CA ARG A 42 -30.20 -28.19 -21.66
C ARG A 42 -29.62 -27.93 -23.07
N PRO A 43 -28.56 -28.64 -23.50
CA PRO A 43 -27.99 -28.49 -24.84
C PRO A 43 -28.97 -28.78 -25.99
N SER A 44 -29.93 -29.67 -25.78
CA SER A 44 -30.96 -30.02 -26.78
C SER A 44 -31.89 -28.85 -27.12
N ASN A 45 -32.01 -27.87 -26.22
CA ASN A 45 -32.96 -26.75 -26.36
C ASN A 45 -32.30 -25.49 -26.92
N ARG A 46 -31.00 -25.52 -27.25
CA ARG A 46 -30.25 -24.37 -27.79
C ARG A 46 -30.90 -23.73 -29.04
N PRO A 47 -31.45 -24.49 -30.01
CA PRO A 47 -32.10 -23.87 -31.18
C PRO A 47 -33.31 -22.99 -30.82
N LEU A 48 -33.96 -23.25 -29.67
CA LEU A 48 -35.11 -22.51 -29.17
C LEU A 48 -34.73 -21.50 -28.08
N LEU A 49 -33.45 -21.31 -27.80
CA LEU A 49 -32.98 -20.46 -26.70
C LEU A 49 -33.51 -19.02 -26.83
N GLN A 50 -33.56 -18.48 -28.05
CA GLN A 50 -34.12 -17.16 -28.31
C GLN A 50 -35.60 -17.09 -27.89
N GLU A 51 -36.42 -18.06 -28.29
CA GLU A 51 -37.85 -18.09 -27.94
C GLU A 51 -38.07 -18.20 -26.42
N TRP A 52 -37.21 -18.95 -25.73
CA TRP A 52 -37.26 -19.05 -24.26
C TRP A 52 -36.86 -17.76 -23.56
N ILE A 53 -35.86 -17.03 -24.08
CA ILE A 53 -35.48 -15.73 -23.55
C ILE A 53 -36.56 -14.67 -23.82
N ASP A 54 -37.15 -14.65 -25.04
CA ASP A 54 -38.25 -13.75 -25.38
C ASP A 54 -39.48 -14.00 -24.49
N LEU A 55 -39.78 -15.27 -24.18
CA LEU A 55 -40.83 -15.63 -23.23
C LEU A 55 -40.56 -15.07 -21.83
N ILE A 56 -39.31 -15.14 -21.36
CA ILE A 56 -38.91 -14.59 -20.06
C ILE A 56 -39.06 -13.06 -20.07
N GLU A 57 -38.61 -12.40 -21.14
CA GLU A 57 -38.68 -10.94 -21.33
C GLU A 57 -40.12 -10.43 -21.27
N VAL A 58 -41.03 -11.04 -22.04
CA VAL A 58 -42.46 -10.69 -22.04
C VAL A 58 -43.10 -10.96 -20.67
N SER A 59 -42.57 -11.92 -19.91
CA SER A 59 -43.10 -12.32 -18.61
C SER A 59 -42.52 -11.52 -17.42
N LEU A 60 -41.50 -10.68 -17.63
CA LEU A 60 -40.85 -9.91 -16.56
C LEU A 60 -41.80 -9.10 -15.65
N PRO A 61 -42.82 -8.39 -16.19
CA PRO A 61 -43.75 -7.62 -15.36
C PRO A 61 -44.49 -8.47 -14.32
N TYR A 62 -44.71 -9.76 -14.63
CA TYR A 62 -45.42 -10.71 -13.77
C TYR A 62 -44.49 -11.38 -12.74
N PHE A 63 -43.19 -11.47 -13.03
CA PHE A 63 -42.19 -12.05 -12.12
C PHE A 63 -41.75 -11.11 -10.99
N ARG A 64 -42.12 -9.82 -11.03
CA ARG A 64 -41.77 -8.83 -10.00
C ARG A 64 -42.23 -9.21 -8.59
N GLN A 65 -43.45 -9.74 -8.46
CA GLN A 65 -44.02 -10.18 -7.17
C GLN A 65 -43.37 -11.47 -6.65
N SER A 66 -42.63 -12.18 -7.49
CA SER A 66 -41.96 -13.45 -7.21
C SER A 66 -40.45 -13.37 -7.48
N PHE A 67 -39.85 -12.21 -7.23
CA PHE A 67 -38.44 -11.94 -7.53
C PHE A 67 -37.48 -12.99 -6.95
N ASN A 68 -37.55 -13.22 -5.63
CA ASN A 68 -36.65 -14.14 -4.93
C ASN A 68 -36.86 -15.60 -5.31
N THR A 69 -38.08 -15.98 -5.72
CA THR A 69 -38.44 -17.38 -6.02
C THR A 69 -38.26 -17.72 -7.49
N VAL A 70 -38.50 -16.78 -8.41
CA VAL A 70 -38.45 -17.00 -9.86
C VAL A 70 -37.25 -16.32 -10.52
N LEU A 71 -37.08 -15.02 -10.32
CA LEU A 71 -36.09 -14.26 -11.08
C LEU A 71 -34.66 -14.49 -10.57
N THR A 72 -34.47 -14.62 -9.26
CA THR A 72 -33.17 -14.93 -8.65
C THR A 72 -32.54 -16.23 -9.19
N PRO A 73 -33.24 -17.39 -9.21
CA PRO A 73 -32.73 -18.61 -9.82
C PRO A 73 -32.48 -18.51 -11.33
N LEU A 74 -33.31 -17.74 -12.06
CA LEU A 74 -33.13 -17.54 -13.50
C LEU A 74 -31.90 -16.69 -13.81
N ILE A 75 -31.65 -15.62 -13.05
CA ILE A 75 -30.43 -14.81 -13.16
C ILE A 75 -29.20 -15.68 -12.88
N GLN A 76 -29.24 -16.49 -11.82
CA GLN A 76 -28.15 -17.43 -11.51
C GLN A 76 -27.93 -18.44 -12.65
N CYS A 77 -29.01 -19.01 -13.21
CA CYS A 77 -28.92 -19.91 -14.34
C CYS A 77 -28.29 -19.25 -15.57
N ILE A 78 -28.65 -18.00 -15.89
CA ILE A 78 -28.06 -17.25 -17.02
C ILE A 78 -26.57 -17.01 -16.75
N CYS A 79 -26.19 -16.56 -15.55
CA CYS A 79 -24.78 -16.39 -15.16
C CYS A 79 -23.98 -17.72 -15.25
N ASP A 80 -24.57 -18.84 -14.83
CA ASP A 80 -23.96 -20.16 -14.93
C ASP A 80 -23.80 -20.60 -16.39
N GLN A 81 -24.78 -20.33 -17.25
CA GLN A 81 -24.66 -20.62 -18.69
C GLN A 81 -23.59 -19.76 -19.37
N LEU A 82 -23.49 -18.48 -19.04
CA LEU A 82 -22.42 -17.62 -19.55
C LEU A 82 -21.03 -18.09 -19.08
N SER A 83 -20.93 -18.55 -17.84
CA SER A 83 -19.69 -19.11 -17.29
C SER A 83 -19.31 -20.44 -17.95
N ARG A 84 -20.29 -21.31 -18.21
CA ARG A 84 -20.08 -22.54 -19.00
C ARG A 84 -19.68 -22.21 -20.42
N TRP A 85 -20.27 -21.16 -21.01
CA TRP A 85 -19.95 -20.74 -22.35
C TRP A 85 -18.46 -20.43 -22.49
N LYS A 86 -17.93 -19.67 -21.53
CA LYS A 86 -16.49 -19.36 -21.42
C LYS A 86 -15.64 -20.63 -21.39
N SER A 87 -15.95 -21.59 -20.52
CA SER A 87 -15.15 -22.82 -20.37
C SER A 87 -15.11 -23.65 -21.65
N GLU A 88 -16.25 -23.82 -22.31
CA GLU A 88 -16.37 -24.58 -23.56
C GLU A 88 -15.66 -23.86 -24.72
N ALA A 89 -15.85 -22.55 -24.85
CA ALA A 89 -15.19 -21.74 -25.87
C ALA A 89 -13.66 -21.76 -25.70
N ASN A 90 -13.16 -21.57 -24.48
CA ASN A 90 -11.72 -21.61 -24.20
C ASN A 90 -11.11 -22.99 -24.54
N TYR A 91 -11.78 -24.08 -24.17
CA TYR A 91 -11.34 -25.44 -24.52
C TYR A 91 -11.27 -25.65 -26.04
N HIS A 92 -12.34 -25.26 -26.74
CA HIS A 92 -12.43 -25.41 -28.20
C HIS A 92 -11.33 -24.60 -28.93
N TYR A 93 -11.09 -23.37 -28.50
CA TYR A 93 -10.06 -22.52 -29.10
C TYR A 93 -8.63 -23.00 -28.81
N ILE A 94 -8.35 -23.53 -27.62
CA ILE A 94 -7.05 -24.16 -27.31
C ILE A 94 -6.83 -25.42 -28.14
N MET A 95 -7.86 -26.27 -28.31
CA MET A 95 -7.75 -27.47 -29.15
C MET A 95 -7.47 -27.13 -30.62
N MET A 96 -8.14 -26.11 -31.16
CA MET A 96 -7.92 -25.67 -32.53
C MET A 96 -6.54 -25.02 -32.73
N ALA A 97 -6.05 -24.26 -31.75
CA ALA A 97 -4.70 -23.69 -31.78
C ALA A 97 -3.60 -24.78 -31.80
N ASN A 98 -3.72 -25.81 -30.96
CA ASN A 98 -2.73 -26.90 -30.89
C ASN A 98 -2.72 -27.80 -32.15
N ASN A 99 -3.87 -28.01 -32.79
CA ASN A 99 -3.97 -28.82 -34.01
C ASN A 99 -3.27 -28.18 -35.22
N ASN A 100 -3.08 -26.86 -35.22
CA ASN A 100 -2.40 -26.13 -36.29
C ASN A 100 -0.86 -26.23 -36.23
N GLU A 101 -0.27 -26.63 -35.10
CA GLU A 101 1.19 -26.86 -34.98
C GLU A 101 1.60 -28.27 -35.42
N SER A 102 0.72 -29.26 -35.27
CA SER A 102 1.00 -30.65 -35.68
C SER A 102 0.57 -30.92 -37.14
N ASN A 103 1.45 -30.59 -38.09
CA ASN A 103 1.40 -31.15 -39.43
C ASN A 103 1.72 -32.66 -39.41
N VAL A 104 0.79 -33.51 -38.95
CA VAL A 104 0.80 -34.96 -39.22
C VAL A 104 -0.63 -35.45 -39.38
N SER A 105 -1.03 -35.60 -40.64
CA SER A 105 -2.01 -36.56 -41.18
C SER A 105 -2.84 -37.39 -40.18
N ASN A 106 -4.04 -36.91 -39.82
CA ASN A 106 -5.26 -37.73 -39.72
C ASN A 106 -6.52 -36.86 -39.47
N PRO A 107 -7.46 -36.71 -40.42
CA PRO A 107 -8.66 -35.90 -40.24
C PRO A 107 -9.80 -36.73 -39.61
N LYS A 108 -9.50 -37.47 -38.53
CA LYS A 108 -10.48 -38.32 -37.81
C LYS A 108 -10.14 -38.43 -36.32
N SER A 109 -9.97 -37.32 -35.62
CA SER A 109 -10.27 -37.26 -34.19
C SER A 109 -11.52 -36.41 -34.05
N ASN A 110 -12.58 -36.99 -33.47
CA ASN A 110 -13.88 -36.35 -33.24
C ASN A 110 -13.71 -34.92 -32.73
N VAL A 111 -13.82 -33.94 -33.63
CA VAL A 111 -14.11 -32.57 -33.25
C VAL A 111 -15.54 -32.65 -32.74
N VAL A 112 -15.69 -32.68 -31.42
CA VAL A 112 -17.00 -32.51 -30.79
C VAL A 112 -17.49 -31.15 -31.27
N ASP A 113 -18.55 -31.13 -32.07
CA ASP A 113 -19.20 -29.88 -32.46
C ASP A 113 -19.41 -29.06 -31.18
N PRO A 114 -19.03 -27.76 -31.17
CA PRO A 114 -19.23 -26.94 -29.99
C PRO A 114 -20.71 -27.02 -29.62
N ALA A 115 -21.00 -27.44 -28.39
CA ALA A 115 -22.37 -27.69 -27.91
C ALA A 115 -23.23 -26.41 -27.87
N MET A 116 -22.65 -25.26 -28.21
CA MET A 116 -23.20 -23.95 -27.96
C MET A 116 -22.52 -22.92 -28.89
N SER A 117 -23.36 -22.13 -29.55
CA SER A 117 -23.05 -21.23 -30.67
C SER A 117 -22.58 -19.85 -30.19
N ASP A 118 -21.88 -19.12 -31.05
CA ASP A 118 -21.57 -17.69 -30.86
C ASP A 118 -22.83 -16.82 -30.72
N TRP A 119 -23.98 -17.30 -31.22
CA TRP A 119 -25.27 -16.63 -31.05
C TRP A 119 -25.87 -16.84 -29.66
N ASP A 120 -25.58 -17.96 -29.00
CA ASP A 120 -26.17 -18.31 -27.71
C ASP A 120 -25.72 -17.33 -26.62
N ILE A 121 -24.44 -16.93 -26.63
CA ILE A 121 -23.91 -15.90 -25.70
C ILE A 121 -24.59 -14.55 -25.93
N VAL A 122 -24.83 -14.15 -27.18
CA VAL A 122 -25.48 -12.87 -27.48
C VAL A 122 -26.92 -12.86 -26.97
N THR A 123 -27.65 -13.95 -27.18
CA THR A 123 -29.02 -14.14 -26.69
C THR A 123 -29.08 -14.16 -25.16
N LEU A 124 -28.15 -14.82 -24.49
CA LEU A 124 -28.07 -14.81 -23.02
C LEU A 124 -27.74 -13.42 -22.46
N LEU A 125 -26.84 -12.67 -23.09
CA LEU A 125 -26.52 -11.29 -22.71
C LEU A 125 -27.72 -10.36 -22.94
N ASN A 126 -28.50 -10.56 -24.01
CA ASN A 126 -29.76 -9.85 -24.26
C ASN A 126 -30.78 -10.09 -23.14
N GLY A 127 -31.06 -11.37 -22.84
CA GLY A 127 -32.00 -11.71 -21.78
C GLY A 127 -31.58 -11.16 -20.43
N PHE A 128 -30.28 -11.23 -20.12
CA PHE A 128 -29.74 -10.64 -18.89
C PHE A 128 -29.93 -9.11 -18.84
N GLU A 129 -29.63 -8.40 -19.94
CA GLU A 129 -29.80 -6.94 -20.02
C GLU A 129 -31.24 -6.52 -19.70
N GLU A 130 -32.23 -7.17 -20.32
CA GLU A 130 -33.64 -6.83 -20.11
C GLU A 130 -34.12 -7.13 -18.68
N ILE A 131 -33.69 -8.26 -18.11
CA ILE A 131 -33.92 -8.57 -16.69
C ILE A 131 -33.35 -7.47 -15.80
N VAL A 132 -32.11 -7.03 -16.06
CA VAL A 132 -31.47 -5.98 -15.26
C VAL A 132 -32.17 -4.65 -15.44
N LYS A 133 -32.61 -4.34 -16.67
CA LYS A 133 -33.33 -3.11 -16.95
C LYS A 133 -34.61 -3.03 -16.12
N ASP A 134 -35.38 -4.12 -16.07
CA ASP A 134 -36.61 -4.21 -15.29
C ASP A 134 -36.34 -4.05 -13.78
N CYS A 135 -35.33 -4.76 -13.27
CA CYS A 135 -34.98 -4.75 -11.84
C CYS A 135 -34.43 -3.41 -11.33
N LEU A 136 -33.78 -2.63 -12.20
CA LEU A 136 -33.19 -1.33 -11.86
C LEU A 136 -34.09 -0.13 -12.19
N ASN A 137 -35.20 -0.33 -12.91
CA ASN A 137 -36.14 0.73 -13.21
C ASN A 137 -36.86 1.18 -11.93
N LYS A 138 -36.71 2.46 -11.58
CA LYS A 138 -37.54 3.11 -10.56
C LYS A 138 -38.97 3.21 -11.10
N HIS A 139 -39.82 2.22 -10.87
CA HIS A 139 -41.25 2.43 -11.00
C HIS A 139 -41.74 3.11 -9.72
N SER A 140 -42.06 4.40 -9.87
CA SER A 140 -42.58 5.34 -8.89
C SER A 140 -43.99 5.02 -8.37
N ASN A 141 -44.35 3.74 -8.20
CA ASN A 141 -45.69 3.34 -7.76
C ASN A 141 -45.73 2.53 -6.47
N ASP A 142 -44.59 2.12 -5.90
CA ASP A 142 -44.54 1.46 -4.58
C ASP A 142 -44.40 2.44 -3.39
N ASP A 143 -44.26 3.75 -3.65
CA ASP A 143 -44.18 4.78 -2.59
C ASP A 143 -45.56 5.41 -2.26
N THR A 144 -46.66 4.98 -2.89
CA THR A 144 -47.98 5.61 -2.71
C THR A 144 -48.95 4.91 -1.75
N ASP A 145 -48.62 3.76 -1.16
CA ASP A 145 -49.48 3.08 -0.17
C ASP A 145 -48.95 3.16 1.28
N ALA A 146 -47.97 4.03 1.54
CA ALA A 146 -47.45 4.27 2.89
C ALA A 146 -47.44 5.77 3.28
N ILE A 147 -48.47 6.53 2.92
CA ILE A 147 -48.76 7.81 3.58
C ILE A 147 -50.25 7.89 3.95
N GLN A 148 -50.59 7.26 5.07
CA GLN A 148 -51.60 7.82 5.96
C GLN A 148 -51.26 7.43 7.40
N TYR A 149 -50.48 8.29 8.06
CA TYR A 149 -50.75 8.87 9.40
C TYR A 149 -49.47 9.55 9.92
N GLY A 150 -49.51 10.89 10.04
CA GLY A 150 -48.58 11.64 10.90
C GLY A 150 -47.71 12.72 10.24
N ILE A 151 -48.32 13.85 9.87
CA ILE A 151 -47.88 15.25 10.09
C ILE A 151 -46.39 15.43 10.51
N SER A 152 -45.49 16.09 9.76
CA SER A 152 -45.41 17.55 9.61
C SER A 152 -44.20 17.97 8.73
N LYS A 153 -44.35 19.14 8.07
CA LYS A 153 -43.37 19.88 7.27
C LYS A 153 -42.23 20.50 8.12
N GLY A 154 -41.08 20.78 7.49
CA GLY A 154 -40.30 22.00 7.77
C GLY A 154 -38.78 21.86 7.89
N TYR A 155 -38.06 22.33 6.87
CA TYR A 155 -36.77 23.03 7.00
C TYR A 155 -37.02 24.34 7.80
N ASP A 156 -36.18 24.90 8.67
CA ASP A 156 -34.80 25.34 8.51
C ASP A 156 -34.17 25.72 9.88
N THR A 157 -32.84 25.56 9.96
CA THR A 157 -31.78 26.37 10.64
C THR A 157 -32.05 27.12 11.97
N THR A 158 -31.24 26.85 13.02
CA THR A 158 -30.39 27.82 13.77
C THR A 158 -29.74 27.22 15.04
N LEU A 159 -28.66 27.89 15.48
CA LEU A 159 -27.69 27.62 16.55
C LEU A 159 -28.20 27.13 17.94
N GLY A 160 -27.32 26.41 18.67
CA GLY A 160 -27.03 26.70 20.08
C GLY A 160 -27.28 25.60 21.13
N LEU A 161 -26.18 25.01 21.65
CA LEU A 161 -25.95 24.38 22.98
C LEU A 161 -26.79 23.14 23.43
N PRO A 162 -26.17 22.22 24.23
CA PRO A 162 -26.81 21.00 24.71
C PRO A 162 -27.42 21.17 26.11
N ALA A 163 -28.60 20.58 26.35
CA ALA A 163 -29.20 20.51 27.67
C ALA A 163 -29.58 19.07 28.04
N LEU A 164 -29.14 18.68 29.25
CA LEU A 164 -29.52 17.52 30.02
C LEU A 164 -31.05 17.40 30.22
N THR A 165 -31.48 16.15 30.47
CA THR A 165 -32.70 15.63 31.15
C THR A 165 -33.39 14.61 30.24
N GLY A 166 -33.84 13.43 30.67
CA GLY A 166 -33.91 12.83 31.98
C GLY A 166 -34.35 11.36 31.80
N TYR A 167 -33.98 10.56 32.78
CA TYR A 167 -34.33 9.16 32.95
C TYR A 167 -35.85 8.91 32.97
N VAL A 168 -36.19 7.63 32.78
CA VAL A 168 -37.47 6.95 33.11
C VAL A 168 -38.51 6.94 31.99
N THR A 169 -38.63 5.79 31.32
CA THR A 169 -39.90 5.03 31.23
C THR A 169 -39.57 3.63 30.72
N GLY A 170 -39.61 2.68 31.64
CA GLY A 170 -39.53 1.26 31.32
C GLY A 170 -40.90 0.65 31.11
N VAL A 171 -40.84 -0.63 30.72
CA VAL A 171 -41.81 -1.69 31.01
C VAL A 171 -43.12 -1.59 30.25
N PHE A 172 -43.23 -2.33 29.15
CA PHE A 172 -44.33 -3.26 28.82
C PHE A 172 -44.17 -3.72 27.37
N SER A 173 -43.63 -4.91 27.16
CA SER A 173 -44.08 -5.80 26.07
C SER A 173 -43.56 -7.21 26.37
N MET A 174 -44.52 -8.10 26.56
CA MET A 174 -44.37 -9.47 27.01
C MET A 174 -44.24 -10.38 25.78
N ASP A 175 -43.29 -11.31 25.83
CA ASP A 175 -43.06 -12.33 24.82
C ASP A 175 -44.33 -13.16 24.59
N THR A 176 -44.83 -13.18 23.35
CA THR A 176 -45.60 -14.31 22.82
C THR A 176 -45.25 -14.52 21.34
N GLY A 177 -44.89 -15.76 20.99
CA GLY A 177 -44.88 -16.26 19.61
C GLY A 177 -43.50 -16.46 19.01
N VAL A 178 -43.04 -17.71 19.01
CA VAL A 178 -42.05 -18.23 18.05
C VAL A 178 -42.62 -18.03 16.65
N TYR A 179 -42.18 -16.98 15.96
CA TYR A 179 -42.32 -16.87 14.52
C TYR A 179 -41.01 -17.36 13.90
N GLU A 180 -41.14 -18.38 13.05
CA GLU A 180 -40.12 -18.80 12.10
C GLU A 180 -39.53 -17.56 11.42
N THR A 181 -38.21 -17.49 11.43
CA THR A 181 -37.44 -16.42 10.81
C THR A 181 -37.60 -16.54 9.29
N SER A 182 -38.66 -15.93 8.73
CA SER A 182 -38.74 -15.72 7.29
C SER A 182 -37.52 -14.90 6.88
N ALA A 183 -36.69 -15.47 5.99
CA ALA A 183 -35.51 -14.80 5.45
C ALA A 183 -35.88 -13.37 4.99
N PRO A 184 -35.06 -12.35 5.29
CA PRO A 184 -35.40 -10.99 4.96
C PRO A 184 -35.59 -10.87 3.45
N GLU A 185 -36.76 -10.42 3.01
CA GLU A 185 -37.05 -10.15 1.60
C GLU A 185 -35.98 -9.19 1.05
N GLN A 186 -35.07 -9.71 0.25
CA GLN A 186 -34.05 -8.88 -0.40
C GLN A 186 -34.75 -8.06 -1.48
N LYS A 187 -34.59 -6.72 -1.41
CA LYS A 187 -35.12 -5.84 -2.43
C LYS A 187 -34.47 -6.20 -3.79
N PRO A 188 -35.25 -6.29 -4.88
CA PRO A 188 -34.73 -6.64 -6.21
C PRO A 188 -33.49 -5.84 -6.61
N ARG A 189 -33.52 -4.54 -6.32
CA ARG A 189 -32.41 -3.63 -6.56
C ARG A 189 -31.14 -4.00 -5.78
N ASP A 190 -31.25 -4.30 -4.49
CA ASP A 190 -30.09 -4.59 -3.63
C ASP A 190 -29.45 -5.93 -4.01
N TYR A 191 -30.25 -6.93 -4.38
CA TYR A 191 -29.73 -8.20 -4.90
C TYR A 191 -28.94 -8.00 -6.19
N MET A 192 -29.47 -7.18 -7.12
CA MET A 192 -28.80 -6.89 -8.39
C MET A 192 -27.47 -6.14 -8.16
N LEU A 193 -27.47 -5.09 -7.34
CA LEU A 193 -26.30 -4.24 -7.12
C LEU A 193 -25.18 -4.95 -6.35
N TYR A 194 -25.49 -5.76 -5.34
CA TYR A 194 -24.47 -6.30 -4.44
C TYR A 194 -24.11 -7.76 -4.69
N THR A 195 -24.96 -8.52 -5.39
CA THR A 195 -24.72 -9.95 -5.66
C THR A 195 -24.53 -10.22 -7.15
N VAL A 196 -25.37 -9.63 -8.01
CA VAL A 196 -25.34 -9.92 -9.44
C VAL A 196 -24.25 -9.12 -10.15
N PHE A 197 -24.04 -7.85 -9.81
CA PHE A 197 -23.05 -6.99 -10.46
C PHE A 197 -21.60 -7.52 -10.35
N PRO A 198 -21.07 -7.89 -9.17
CA PRO A 198 -19.73 -8.48 -9.09
C PRO A 198 -19.61 -9.78 -9.90
N ASN A 199 -20.64 -10.63 -9.87
CA ASN A 199 -20.64 -11.89 -10.61
C ASN A 199 -20.65 -11.68 -12.12
N ILE A 200 -21.51 -10.78 -12.64
CA ILE A 200 -21.56 -10.52 -14.09
C ILE A 200 -20.29 -9.81 -14.58
N VAL A 201 -19.72 -8.89 -13.79
CA VAL A 201 -18.45 -8.25 -14.17
C VAL A 201 -17.34 -9.30 -14.25
N ALA A 202 -17.25 -10.23 -13.29
CA ALA A 202 -16.28 -11.33 -13.33
C ALA A 202 -16.45 -12.18 -14.60
N ILE A 203 -17.69 -12.57 -14.93
CA ILE A 203 -18.02 -13.35 -16.13
C ILE A 203 -17.65 -12.58 -17.41
N VAL A 204 -17.93 -11.28 -17.46
CA VAL A 204 -17.61 -10.43 -18.61
C VAL A 204 -16.09 -10.30 -18.81
N LEU A 205 -15.34 -10.07 -17.73
CA LEU A 205 -13.88 -10.01 -17.77
C LEU A 205 -13.30 -11.34 -18.26
N ASP A 206 -13.81 -12.44 -17.73
CA ASP A 206 -13.45 -13.80 -18.12
C ASP A 206 -13.69 -14.05 -19.61
N ILE A 207 -14.86 -13.70 -20.13
CA ILE A 207 -15.17 -13.82 -21.57
C ILE A 207 -14.26 -12.91 -22.40
N TRP A 208 -13.98 -11.69 -21.93
CA TRP A 208 -13.09 -10.75 -22.62
C TRP A 208 -11.67 -11.29 -22.76
N THR A 209 -11.15 -12.00 -21.74
CA THR A 209 -9.78 -12.56 -21.73
C THR A 209 -9.55 -13.63 -22.79
N ILE A 210 -10.58 -14.39 -23.16
CA ILE A 210 -10.51 -15.42 -24.23
C ILE A 210 -10.00 -14.77 -25.53
N PHE A 211 -10.51 -13.58 -25.84
CA PHE A 211 -10.16 -12.84 -27.05
C PHE A 211 -8.91 -11.96 -26.89
N LYS A 212 -8.25 -11.96 -25.73
CA LYS A 212 -6.98 -11.26 -25.49
C LYS A 212 -5.80 -12.22 -25.61
N ASN A 213 -5.88 -13.39 -24.97
CA ASN A 213 -4.78 -14.35 -24.86
C ASN A 213 -4.42 -15.08 -26.17
N VAL A 214 -5.35 -15.12 -27.14
CA VAL A 214 -5.08 -15.72 -28.46
C VAL A 214 -4.18 -14.81 -29.33
N PHE A 215 -4.02 -13.54 -28.94
CA PHE A 215 -3.18 -12.54 -29.62
C PHE A 215 -1.91 -12.19 -28.82
N SER A 216 -1.29 -13.19 -28.15
CA SER A 216 -0.02 -12.95 -27.45
C SER A 216 1.11 -12.64 -28.46
N PRO A 217 1.94 -11.60 -28.23
CA PRO A 217 2.98 -11.14 -29.17
C PRO A 217 4.13 -12.14 -29.38
N ASN A 218 4.20 -13.22 -28.59
CA ASN A 218 5.24 -14.25 -28.70
C ASN A 218 4.93 -15.32 -29.76
N ASN A 219 3.72 -15.37 -30.31
CA ASN A 219 3.42 -16.18 -31.48
C ASN A 219 3.57 -15.31 -32.73
N GLU A 220 4.49 -15.69 -33.62
CA GLU A 220 4.70 -15.02 -34.90
C GLU A 220 3.35 -14.76 -35.59
N GLN A 221 3.05 -13.47 -35.77
CA GLN A 221 1.83 -12.98 -36.38
C GLN A 221 1.69 -13.52 -37.81
N ARG A 222 0.97 -14.64 -38.00
CA ARG A 222 0.35 -15.00 -39.28
C ARG A 222 -0.99 -14.27 -39.42
N ILE A 223 -0.97 -12.94 -39.32
CA ILE A 223 -2.14 -12.12 -39.57
C ILE A 223 -2.57 -12.35 -41.03
N GLY A 224 -3.76 -12.91 -41.23
CA GLY A 224 -4.43 -13.00 -42.53
C GLY A 224 -4.27 -14.29 -43.34
N VAL A 225 -3.70 -15.37 -42.80
CA VAL A 225 -3.50 -16.63 -43.56
C VAL A 225 -4.38 -17.81 -43.07
N ASP A 226 -4.88 -17.76 -41.83
CA ASP A 226 -5.70 -18.83 -41.24
C ASP A 226 -7.19 -18.44 -41.12
N PRO A 227 -8.12 -19.15 -41.79
CA PRO A 227 -9.57 -18.94 -41.67
C PRO A 227 -10.11 -18.97 -40.23
N PHE A 228 -9.48 -19.76 -39.34
CA PHE A 228 -9.90 -19.86 -37.94
C PHE A 228 -9.63 -18.56 -37.17
N VAL A 229 -8.45 -17.96 -37.35
CA VAL A 229 -8.07 -16.69 -36.70
C VAL A 229 -8.99 -15.55 -37.14
N ILE A 230 -9.35 -15.50 -38.42
CA ILE A 230 -10.29 -14.50 -38.98
C ILE A 230 -11.68 -14.67 -38.38
N SER A 231 -12.19 -15.90 -38.27
CA SER A 231 -13.48 -16.18 -37.65
C SER A 231 -13.49 -15.77 -36.18
N LEU A 232 -12.44 -16.13 -35.43
CA LEU A 232 -12.30 -15.79 -34.02
C LEU A 232 -12.20 -14.27 -33.79
N GLU A 233 -11.50 -13.53 -34.67
CA GLU A 233 -11.42 -12.07 -34.60
C GLU A 233 -12.82 -11.44 -34.79
N ASN A 234 -13.60 -11.93 -35.76
CA ASN A 234 -14.94 -11.42 -36.02
C ASN A 234 -15.93 -11.76 -34.89
N THR A 235 -15.87 -12.98 -34.37
CA THR A 235 -16.65 -13.41 -33.20
C THR A 235 -16.28 -12.59 -31.96
N GLY A 236 -14.97 -12.40 -31.72
CA GLY A 236 -14.48 -11.57 -30.63
C GLY A 236 -14.93 -10.12 -30.73
N LYS A 237 -14.87 -9.50 -31.92
CA LYS A 237 -15.40 -8.15 -32.15
C LYS A 237 -16.89 -8.05 -31.82
N ARG A 238 -17.70 -9.02 -32.28
CA ARG A 238 -19.15 -9.05 -32.05
C ARG A 238 -19.49 -9.17 -30.56
N ILE A 239 -18.87 -10.12 -29.87
CA ILE A 239 -19.13 -10.38 -28.45
C ILE A 239 -18.64 -9.21 -27.60
N LYS A 240 -17.45 -8.64 -27.89
CA LYS A 240 -16.96 -7.44 -27.21
C LYS A 240 -17.91 -6.25 -27.38
N GLU A 241 -18.44 -6.02 -28.59
CA GLU A 241 -19.41 -4.94 -28.81
C GLU A 241 -20.71 -5.17 -28.05
N ARG A 242 -21.19 -6.41 -27.99
CA ARG A 242 -22.39 -6.75 -27.20
C ARG A 242 -22.18 -6.52 -25.69
N ILE A 243 -21.01 -6.91 -25.18
CA ILE A 243 -20.59 -6.67 -23.80
C ILE A 243 -20.56 -5.17 -23.50
N LYS A 244 -20.02 -4.35 -24.41
CA LYS A 244 -20.00 -2.89 -24.23
C LYS A 244 -21.40 -2.30 -24.10
N ILE A 245 -22.35 -2.75 -24.93
CA ILE A 245 -23.76 -2.31 -24.85
C ILE A 245 -24.36 -2.67 -23.49
N LEU A 246 -24.14 -3.91 -23.02
CA LEU A 246 -24.61 -4.33 -21.69
C LEU A 246 -24.00 -3.44 -20.60
N LEU A 247 -22.68 -3.24 -20.61
CA LEU A 247 -21.99 -2.41 -19.62
C LEU A 247 -22.42 -0.95 -19.67
N GLU A 248 -22.72 -0.40 -20.86
CA GLU A 248 -23.26 0.95 -21.02
C GLU A 248 -24.61 1.11 -20.30
N GLU A 249 -25.51 0.14 -20.47
CA GLU A 249 -26.83 0.18 -19.81
C GLU A 249 -26.71 0.02 -18.29
N LEU A 250 -25.83 -0.85 -17.80
CA LEU A 250 -25.53 -0.97 -16.37
C LEU A 250 -24.95 0.34 -15.82
N TYR A 251 -24.04 0.96 -16.58
CA TYR A 251 -23.40 2.22 -16.20
C TYR A 251 -24.40 3.37 -16.11
N LYS A 252 -25.34 3.49 -17.08
CA LYS A 252 -26.39 4.53 -17.05
C LYS A 252 -27.26 4.44 -15.78
N LYS A 253 -27.56 3.24 -15.30
CA LYS A 253 -28.46 3.03 -14.15
C LYS A 253 -27.75 3.03 -12.80
N ALA A 254 -26.54 2.49 -12.71
CA ALA A 254 -25.81 2.26 -11.45
C ALA A 254 -24.28 2.34 -11.64
N HIS A 255 -23.79 3.49 -12.12
CA HIS A 255 -22.36 3.71 -12.38
C HIS A 255 -21.46 3.51 -11.15
N ALA A 256 -21.88 3.93 -9.95
CA ALA A 256 -21.04 3.85 -8.75
C ALA A 256 -20.78 2.41 -8.31
N GLU A 257 -21.83 1.62 -8.21
CA GLU A 257 -21.77 0.21 -7.83
C GLU A 257 -21.06 -0.63 -8.89
N LEU A 258 -21.26 -0.32 -10.18
CA LEU A 258 -20.56 -0.98 -11.27
C LEU A 258 -19.05 -0.73 -11.20
N ILE A 259 -18.62 0.52 -11.06
CA ILE A 259 -17.19 0.87 -10.94
C ILE A 259 -16.58 0.19 -9.69
N GLU A 260 -17.27 0.22 -8.55
CA GLU A 260 -16.79 -0.47 -7.34
C GLU A 260 -16.64 -1.98 -7.55
N ALA A 261 -17.54 -2.64 -8.29
CA ALA A 261 -17.40 -4.05 -8.64
C ALA A 261 -16.15 -4.34 -9.48
N PHE A 262 -15.80 -3.48 -10.44
CA PHE A 262 -14.53 -3.57 -11.17
C PHE A 262 -13.33 -3.43 -10.23
N VAL A 263 -13.38 -2.49 -9.27
CA VAL A 263 -12.30 -2.31 -8.28
C VAL A 263 -12.17 -3.54 -7.37
N GLU A 264 -13.28 -4.12 -6.91
CA GLU A 264 -13.24 -5.35 -6.10
C GLU A 264 -12.59 -6.52 -6.84
N LEU A 265 -12.94 -6.71 -8.11
CA LEU A 265 -12.38 -7.77 -8.93
C LEU A 265 -10.90 -7.55 -9.23
N TRP A 266 -10.50 -6.30 -9.47
CA TRP A 266 -9.08 -5.96 -9.62
C TRP A 266 -8.24 -6.39 -8.43
N TYR A 267 -8.76 -6.22 -7.21
CA TYR A 267 -8.09 -6.67 -5.99
C TYR A 267 -8.07 -8.19 -5.82
N ILE A 268 -9.11 -8.87 -6.28
CA ILE A 268 -9.16 -10.34 -6.25
C ILE A 268 -8.14 -10.92 -7.23
N GLU A 269 -7.97 -10.30 -8.41
CA GLU A 269 -6.95 -10.68 -9.40
C GLU A 269 -5.52 -10.33 -8.94
N ASN A 270 -5.35 -9.29 -8.13
CA ASN A 270 -4.04 -8.77 -7.70
C ASN A 270 -3.88 -8.72 -6.17
N PRO A 271 -3.82 -9.88 -5.47
CA PRO A 271 -3.72 -9.94 -4.02
C PRO A 271 -2.36 -9.42 -3.49
N ASP A 272 -1.31 -9.44 -4.31
CA ASP A 272 0.03 -9.00 -3.90
C ASP A 272 0.12 -7.48 -3.69
N ILE A 273 -0.66 -6.70 -4.46
CA ILE A 273 -0.76 -5.24 -4.32
C ILE A 273 -1.39 -4.86 -2.97
N THR A 274 -2.21 -5.74 -2.39
CA THR A 274 -2.81 -5.56 -1.06
C THR A 274 -1.84 -5.89 0.07
N ALA A 275 -0.91 -6.82 -0.15
CA ALA A 275 0.06 -7.28 0.84
C ALA A 275 1.31 -6.38 0.92
N ILE A 276 1.74 -5.82 -0.20
CA ILE A 276 2.99 -5.06 -0.34
C ILE A 276 2.67 -3.58 -0.57
N VAL A 277 2.15 -2.91 0.46
CA VAL A 277 1.93 -1.44 0.44
C VAL A 277 3.25 -0.67 0.19
N SER A 278 4.41 -1.33 0.32
CA SER A 278 5.76 -0.76 0.15
C SER A 278 6.23 -0.58 -1.29
N GLU A 279 5.87 -1.44 -2.25
CA GLU A 279 6.47 -1.33 -3.59
C GLU A 279 5.80 -0.21 -4.42
N VAL A 280 6.61 0.46 -5.24
CA VAL A 280 6.10 1.25 -6.39
C VAL A 280 5.32 0.27 -7.24
N VAL A 281 4.05 0.56 -7.54
CA VAL A 281 3.26 -0.34 -8.41
C VAL A 281 4.05 -0.51 -9.70
N LEU A 282 4.51 -1.73 -9.97
CA LEU A 282 5.25 -2.04 -11.18
C LEU A 282 4.37 -1.64 -12.38
N LYS A 283 4.96 -0.92 -13.33
CA LYS A 283 4.30 -0.26 -14.47
C LYS A 283 3.56 -1.21 -15.43
N ASP A 284 3.60 -2.52 -15.19
CA ASP A 284 3.11 -3.56 -16.11
C ASP A 284 2.00 -4.42 -15.47
N VAL A 285 1.05 -3.81 -14.76
CA VAL A 285 -0.20 -4.53 -14.43
C VAL A 285 -1.12 -4.44 -15.66
N ASP A 286 -0.90 -5.34 -16.63
CA ASP A 286 -1.80 -5.59 -17.76
C ASP A 286 -3.14 -6.12 -17.25
N SER A 287 -3.96 -5.24 -16.67
CA SER A 287 -5.25 -5.61 -16.10
C SER A 287 -6.34 -5.52 -17.16
N THR A 288 -6.93 -6.66 -17.48
CA THR A 288 -8.18 -6.79 -18.25
C THR A 288 -9.30 -5.95 -17.65
N VAL A 289 -9.33 -5.78 -16.32
CA VAL A 289 -10.27 -4.90 -15.61
C VAL A 289 -10.18 -3.46 -16.11
N ILE A 290 -8.97 -2.91 -16.16
CA ILE A 290 -8.75 -1.51 -16.56
C ILE A 290 -9.08 -1.32 -18.04
N GLU A 291 -8.70 -2.28 -18.89
CA GLU A 291 -9.01 -2.28 -20.32
C GLU A 291 -10.52 -2.25 -20.56
N VAL A 292 -11.26 -3.15 -19.91
CA VAL A 292 -12.72 -3.25 -20.06
C VAL A 292 -13.41 -2.02 -19.48
N LEU A 293 -12.96 -1.50 -18.34
CA LEU A 293 -13.49 -0.28 -17.72
C LEU A 293 -13.35 0.95 -18.63
N LYS A 294 -12.23 1.06 -19.36
CA LYS A 294 -12.01 2.10 -20.39
C LYS A 294 -12.84 1.89 -21.64
N ALA A 295 -13.17 0.64 -21.97
CA ALA A 295 -13.95 0.29 -23.15
C ALA A 295 -15.46 0.54 -22.98
N ILE A 296 -15.94 0.81 -21.76
CA ILE A 296 -17.36 1.09 -21.49
C ILE A 296 -17.79 2.40 -22.18
N PRO A 297 -18.77 2.36 -23.10
CA PRO A 297 -19.32 3.57 -23.71
C PRO A 297 -19.89 4.53 -22.65
N GLY A 298 -19.52 5.81 -22.71
CA GLY A 298 -19.99 6.84 -21.77
C GLY A 298 -19.25 6.90 -20.42
N SER A 299 -18.38 5.91 -20.13
CA SER A 299 -17.40 5.96 -19.04
C SER A 299 -16.24 6.86 -19.46
N SER A 300 -16.23 8.10 -18.95
CA SER A 300 -15.04 8.95 -19.10
C SER A 300 -14.11 8.73 -17.90
N PRO A 301 -12.78 8.79 -18.08
CA PRO A 301 -11.84 8.69 -16.96
C PRO A 301 -12.16 9.67 -15.83
N GLN A 302 -12.66 10.86 -16.18
CA GLN A 302 -13.08 11.88 -15.22
C GLN A 302 -14.23 11.42 -14.33
N LYS A 303 -15.26 10.81 -14.92
CA LYS A 303 -16.41 10.29 -14.18
C LYS A 303 -15.97 9.16 -13.26
N VAL A 304 -15.15 8.22 -13.74
CA VAL A 304 -14.61 7.11 -12.95
C VAL A 304 -13.86 7.63 -11.72
N ILE A 305 -12.93 8.57 -11.92
CA ILE A 305 -12.13 9.14 -10.83
C ILE A 305 -13.03 9.86 -9.81
N ASN A 306 -13.96 10.71 -10.28
CA ASN A 306 -14.86 11.45 -9.39
C ASN A 306 -15.78 10.52 -8.58
N THR A 307 -16.33 9.49 -9.21
CA THR A 307 -17.18 8.50 -8.54
C THR A 307 -16.41 7.76 -7.45
N LEU A 308 -15.17 7.34 -7.73
CA LEU A 308 -14.31 6.67 -6.76
C LEU A 308 -13.87 7.60 -5.61
N LEU A 309 -13.58 8.88 -5.89
CA LEU A 309 -13.28 9.85 -4.83
C LEU A 309 -14.48 10.09 -3.90
N ILE A 310 -15.69 10.18 -4.44
CA ILE A 310 -16.92 10.30 -3.64
C ILE A 310 -17.13 9.04 -2.80
N SER A 311 -16.94 7.87 -3.42
CA SER A 311 -17.01 6.56 -2.78
C SER A 311 -16.01 6.41 -1.61
N ALA A 312 -14.78 6.87 -1.79
CA ALA A 312 -13.76 6.91 -0.74
C ALA A 312 -14.14 7.92 0.36
N ARG A 313 -14.60 9.12 0.00
CA ARG A 313 -15.01 10.17 0.94
C ARG A 313 -16.13 9.70 1.87
N ASN A 314 -17.14 9.03 1.34
CA ASN A 314 -18.27 8.51 2.12
C ASN A 314 -17.81 7.47 3.17
N ARG A 315 -16.84 6.62 2.83
CA ARG A 315 -16.28 5.62 3.74
C ARG A 315 -15.46 6.27 4.85
N SER A 316 -14.59 7.22 4.52
CA SER A 316 -13.77 7.91 5.52
C SER A 316 -14.63 8.75 6.50
N ALA A 317 -15.73 9.34 6.03
CA ALA A 317 -16.70 10.04 6.88
C ALA A 317 -17.51 9.09 7.79
N SER A 318 -17.90 7.91 7.29
CA SER A 318 -18.64 6.91 8.08
C SER A 318 -17.84 6.33 9.26
N SER A 319 -16.51 6.32 9.17
CA SER A 319 -15.60 5.95 10.27
C SER A 319 -15.76 6.88 11.49
N GLN A 320 -16.21 8.12 11.29
CA GLN A 320 -16.49 9.07 12.37
C GLN A 320 -17.80 8.75 13.15
N SER A 321 -18.74 8.00 12.58
CA SER A 321 -20.09 7.78 13.12
C SER A 321 -20.27 6.42 13.85
N GLN A 322 -19.20 5.64 13.99
CA GLN A 322 -19.22 4.29 14.60
C GLN A 322 -19.45 4.27 16.13
N LYS A 323 -19.95 5.36 16.75
CA LYS A 323 -20.46 5.28 18.14
C LYS A 323 -21.96 5.00 18.24
N ASN A 324 -22.80 5.20 17.22
CA ASN A 324 -24.25 4.93 17.33
C ASN A 324 -24.95 4.72 15.98
N LYS A 325 -24.74 3.57 15.32
CA LYS A 325 -25.76 2.85 14.51
C LYS A 325 -25.14 1.60 13.88
N LYS A 326 -25.55 0.41 14.35
CA LYS A 326 -25.39 -0.83 13.59
C LYS A 326 -26.39 -0.80 12.43
N SER A 327 -26.01 -0.27 11.27
CA SER A 327 -26.74 -0.57 10.04
C SER A 327 -26.28 -1.93 9.53
N VAL A 328 -27.17 -2.91 9.58
CA VAL A 328 -27.01 -4.22 8.95
C VAL A 328 -27.16 -4.04 7.45
N VAL A 329 -26.08 -3.65 6.78
CA VAL A 329 -25.86 -3.85 5.35
C VAL A 329 -24.46 -4.45 5.26
N LYS A 330 -24.33 -5.62 4.61
CA LYS A 330 -23.10 -6.42 4.57
C LYS A 330 -21.84 -5.56 4.35
N SER A 331 -20.74 -5.98 4.98
CA SER A 331 -19.41 -5.38 4.87
C SER A 331 -18.98 -5.22 3.41
N ASN A 332 -19.04 -4.02 2.86
CA ASN A 332 -18.29 -3.70 1.64
C ASN A 332 -16.81 -4.02 1.91
N LYS A 333 -16.22 -4.91 1.10
CA LYS A 333 -14.83 -5.35 1.27
C LYS A 333 -13.83 -4.23 0.97
N LEU A 334 -14.23 -3.25 0.14
CA LEU A 334 -13.43 -2.09 -0.22
C LEU A 334 -13.29 -1.07 0.91
N THR A 335 -12.04 -0.80 1.28
CA THR A 335 -11.66 0.34 2.12
C THR A 335 -11.30 1.56 1.26
N ASP A 336 -11.30 2.74 1.86
CA ASP A 336 -10.84 3.99 1.24
C ASP A 336 -9.37 3.90 0.77
N VAL A 337 -8.52 3.21 1.54
CA VAL A 337 -7.14 2.89 1.15
C VAL A 337 -7.08 2.13 -0.16
N LEU A 338 -7.92 1.09 -0.34
CA LEU A 338 -7.97 0.31 -1.57
C LEU A 338 -8.51 1.13 -2.74
N ILE A 339 -9.49 2.01 -2.52
CA ILE A 339 -9.96 2.86 -3.62
C ILE A 339 -8.86 3.80 -4.12
N LEU A 340 -8.10 4.43 -3.20
CA LEU A 340 -6.98 5.30 -3.57
C LEU A 340 -5.87 4.55 -4.31
N ARG A 341 -5.60 3.29 -3.93
CA ARG A 341 -4.62 2.45 -4.63
C ARG A 341 -5.05 2.07 -6.03
N PHE A 342 -6.33 1.74 -6.24
CA PHE A 342 -6.82 1.51 -7.59
C PHE A 342 -6.75 2.81 -8.42
N LEU A 343 -7.06 3.96 -7.83
CA LEU A 343 -6.96 5.25 -8.51
C LEU A 343 -5.53 5.60 -8.95
N GLU A 344 -4.51 5.24 -8.17
CA GLU A 344 -3.08 5.35 -8.54
C GLU A 344 -2.84 4.58 -9.86
N VAL A 345 -3.20 3.29 -9.89
CA VAL A 345 -3.00 2.43 -11.07
C VAL A 345 -3.85 2.85 -12.26
N TYR A 346 -5.10 3.25 -12.01
CA TYR A 346 -6.00 3.69 -13.06
C TYR A 346 -5.51 4.98 -13.71
N ALA A 347 -5.13 5.98 -12.91
CA ALA A 347 -4.49 7.19 -13.40
C ALA A 347 -3.19 6.84 -14.13
N ASP A 348 -2.49 5.79 -13.66
CA ASP A 348 -1.24 5.35 -14.27
C ASP A 348 -1.40 4.86 -15.69
N SER A 349 -2.48 4.14 -15.93
CA SER A 349 -2.81 3.51 -17.20
C SER A 349 -3.32 4.45 -18.29
N LEU A 350 -3.60 5.73 -18.01
CA LEU A 350 -4.20 6.65 -19.00
C LEU A 350 -3.18 7.10 -20.04
N ASP A 351 -3.49 6.92 -21.34
CA ASP A 351 -2.62 7.35 -22.45
C ASP A 351 -2.55 8.88 -22.59
N LYS A 352 -3.66 9.57 -22.27
CA LYS A 352 -3.79 11.03 -22.35
C LYS A 352 -3.82 11.63 -20.96
N ILE A 353 -3.12 12.76 -20.78
CA ILE A 353 -3.02 13.45 -19.50
C ILE A 353 -4.19 14.43 -19.27
N ASP A 354 -4.86 14.90 -20.33
CA ASP A 354 -5.97 15.88 -20.24
C ASP A 354 -7.06 15.52 -19.21
N PRO A 355 -7.54 14.26 -19.12
CA PRO A 355 -8.53 13.89 -18.12
C PRO A 355 -8.06 14.11 -16.67
N LEU A 356 -6.75 13.96 -16.40
CA LEU A 356 -6.16 14.18 -15.08
C LEU A 356 -6.12 15.67 -14.72
N ILE A 357 -5.89 16.54 -15.70
CA ILE A 357 -5.94 18.00 -15.53
C ILE A 357 -7.35 18.43 -15.11
N GLU A 358 -8.38 17.88 -15.75
CA GLU A 358 -9.77 18.25 -15.48
C GLU A 358 -10.29 17.78 -14.11
N VAL A 359 -9.81 16.64 -13.60
CA VAL A 359 -10.18 16.13 -12.26
C VAL A 359 -9.28 16.61 -11.13
N TRP A 360 -8.19 17.34 -11.44
CA TRP A 360 -7.26 17.82 -10.43
C TRP A 360 -7.93 18.66 -9.31
N PRO A 361 -8.86 19.59 -9.60
CA PRO A 361 -9.56 20.35 -8.57
C PRO A 361 -10.34 19.47 -7.57
N GLN A 362 -10.96 18.39 -8.05
CA GLN A 362 -11.72 17.43 -7.25
C GLN A 362 -10.78 16.58 -6.39
N CYS A 363 -9.63 16.16 -6.94
CA CYS A 363 -8.57 15.48 -6.18
C CYS A 363 -8.05 16.39 -5.06
N MET A 364 -7.81 17.66 -5.35
CA MET A 364 -7.35 18.64 -4.36
C MET A 364 -8.40 18.92 -3.28
N SER A 365 -9.68 19.00 -3.64
CA SER A 365 -10.78 19.10 -2.68
C SER A 365 -10.80 17.87 -1.75
N TYR A 366 -10.69 16.66 -2.30
CA TYR A 366 -10.64 15.44 -1.50
C TYR A 366 -9.48 15.45 -0.50
N ILE A 367 -8.26 15.78 -0.95
CA ILE A 367 -7.07 15.83 -0.08
C ILE A 367 -7.23 16.85 1.06
N LYS A 368 -7.85 18.00 0.77
CA LYS A 368 -8.04 19.08 1.75
C LYS A 368 -9.06 18.77 2.84
N ASP A 369 -9.99 17.84 2.60
CA ASP A 369 -10.97 17.44 3.62
C ASP A 369 -10.31 16.75 4.83
N PHE A 370 -9.11 16.17 4.63
CA PHE A 370 -8.36 15.45 5.65
C PHE A 370 -7.36 16.37 6.37
N ALA A 371 -7.88 17.20 7.28
CA ALA A 371 -7.05 18.14 8.04
C ALA A 371 -6.40 17.55 9.31
N GLN A 372 -6.93 16.44 9.88
CA GLN A 372 -6.51 15.89 11.17
C GLN A 372 -5.74 14.56 11.06
N ALA A 373 -4.41 14.60 11.22
CA ALA A 373 -3.54 13.43 11.14
C ALA A 373 -3.80 12.32 12.16
N SER A 374 -4.27 12.68 13.36
CA SER A 374 -4.55 11.70 14.41
C SER A 374 -5.72 10.77 14.08
N VAL A 375 -6.72 11.26 13.33
CA VAL A 375 -7.94 10.52 13.00
C VAL A 375 -7.73 9.62 11.79
N TYR A 376 -6.96 10.08 10.80
CA TYR A 376 -6.80 9.39 9.51
C TYR A 376 -5.40 8.78 9.31
N LYS A 377 -4.72 8.40 10.40
CA LYS A 377 -3.34 7.91 10.39
C LYS A 377 -3.05 6.84 9.32
N ASN A 378 -3.98 5.91 9.10
CA ASN A 378 -3.81 4.82 8.13
C ASN A 378 -4.08 5.24 6.67
N LEU A 379 -4.76 6.36 6.46
CA LEU A 379 -5.13 6.87 5.14
C LEU A 379 -4.07 7.82 4.58
N PHE A 380 -3.38 8.58 5.44
CA PHE A 380 -2.36 9.57 5.02
C PHE A 380 -1.26 9.01 4.12
N PRO A 381 -0.70 7.81 4.35
CA PRO A 381 0.27 7.24 3.42
C PRO A 381 -0.30 7.00 2.02
N SER A 382 -1.55 6.53 1.93
CA SER A 382 -2.24 6.34 0.64
C SER A 382 -2.56 7.67 -0.04
N ILE A 383 -2.93 8.70 0.74
CA ILE A 383 -3.12 10.07 0.23
C ILE A 383 -1.81 10.62 -0.32
N LEU A 384 -0.69 10.45 0.40
CA LEU A 384 0.63 10.90 -0.05
C LEU A 384 1.00 10.26 -1.38
N ARG A 385 0.79 8.95 -1.51
CA ARG A 385 1.08 8.21 -2.75
C ARG A 385 0.22 8.65 -3.92
N PHE A 386 -1.10 8.69 -3.71
CA PHE A 386 -2.05 9.16 -4.72
C PHE A 386 -1.73 10.59 -5.18
N MET A 387 -1.46 11.49 -4.23
CA MET A 387 -1.11 12.88 -4.54
C MET A 387 0.24 12.97 -5.27
N HIS A 388 1.24 12.19 -4.84
CA HIS A 388 2.56 12.17 -5.45
C HIS A 388 2.48 11.72 -6.91
N GLY A 389 1.86 10.56 -7.19
CA GLY A 389 1.76 10.02 -8.55
C GLY A 389 1.02 10.96 -9.50
N LEU A 390 -0.06 11.59 -9.05
CA LEU A 390 -0.77 12.59 -9.85
C LEU A 390 0.06 13.86 -10.07
N ALA A 391 0.67 14.40 -9.02
CA ALA A 391 1.48 15.62 -9.12
C ALA A 391 2.70 15.40 -10.04
N GLU A 392 3.32 14.23 -9.97
CA GLU A 392 4.45 13.85 -10.80
C GLU A 392 4.13 13.94 -12.30
N ARG A 393 2.98 13.38 -12.70
CA ARG A 393 2.50 13.39 -14.08
C ARG A 393 2.11 14.78 -14.55
N LEU A 394 1.40 15.52 -13.72
CA LEU A 394 0.96 16.88 -14.05
C LEU A 394 2.13 17.87 -14.11
N CYS A 395 3.22 17.63 -13.38
CA CYS A 395 4.48 18.38 -13.51
C CYS A 395 5.11 18.29 -14.91
N LEU A 396 4.75 17.29 -15.72
CA LEU A 396 5.20 17.19 -17.12
C LEU A 396 4.36 18.03 -18.08
N THR A 397 3.28 18.66 -17.60
CA THR A 397 2.34 19.43 -18.42
C THR A 397 2.43 20.93 -18.13
N SER A 398 1.95 21.76 -19.07
CA SER A 398 1.84 23.22 -18.89
C SER A 398 0.83 23.63 -17.81
N TYR A 399 0.00 22.70 -17.31
CA TYR A 399 -1.01 23.01 -16.30
C TYR A 399 -0.42 23.57 -15.00
N PHE A 400 0.75 23.08 -14.58
CA PHE A 400 1.46 23.62 -13.42
C PHE A 400 2.33 24.85 -13.74
N GLU A 401 2.26 25.44 -14.94
CA GLU A 401 2.85 26.77 -15.19
C GLU A 401 2.08 27.88 -14.47
N ASP A 402 0.79 27.68 -14.19
CA ASP A 402 0.02 28.59 -13.35
C ASP A 402 0.58 28.58 -11.92
N LYS A 403 1.13 29.73 -11.51
CA LYS A 403 1.70 29.95 -10.17
C LYS A 403 0.70 29.66 -9.06
N LYS A 404 -0.59 29.95 -9.27
CA LYS A 404 -1.63 29.73 -8.26
C LYS A 404 -1.86 28.23 -8.05
N VAL A 405 -2.07 27.49 -9.13
CA VAL A 405 -2.30 26.03 -9.09
C VAL A 405 -1.08 25.31 -8.53
N ARG A 406 0.14 25.69 -8.97
CA ARG A 406 1.38 25.12 -8.45
C ARG A 406 1.55 25.37 -6.95
N LYS A 407 1.30 26.61 -6.48
CA LYS A 407 1.40 26.95 -5.06
C LYS A 407 0.40 26.15 -4.23
N GLU A 408 -0.84 26.03 -4.69
CA GLU A 408 -1.88 25.26 -4.03
C GLU A 408 -1.52 23.77 -3.91
N MET A 409 -0.98 23.19 -4.98
CA MET A 409 -0.44 21.82 -4.99
C MET A 409 0.68 21.67 -3.96
N GLN A 410 1.68 22.56 -3.98
CA GLN A 410 2.83 22.48 -3.07
C GLN A 410 2.43 22.66 -1.60
N ASP A 411 1.47 23.55 -1.29
CA ASP A 411 0.95 23.75 0.06
C ASP A 411 0.23 22.50 0.60
N ALA A 412 -0.57 21.84 -0.24
CA ALA A 412 -1.25 20.60 0.15
C ALA A 412 -0.26 19.43 0.26
N TYR A 413 0.70 19.33 -0.67
CA TYR A 413 1.69 18.24 -0.70
C TYR A 413 2.60 18.30 0.53
N GLN A 414 3.10 19.49 0.86
CA GLN A 414 3.91 19.70 2.06
C GLN A 414 3.14 19.31 3.32
N ARG A 415 1.86 19.70 3.43
CA ARG A 415 1.02 19.35 4.59
C ARG A 415 0.85 17.84 4.75
N VAL A 416 0.52 17.13 3.67
CA VAL A 416 0.35 15.66 3.69
C VAL A 416 1.67 14.99 4.05
N LEU A 417 2.79 15.49 3.52
CA LEU A 417 4.12 14.99 3.80
C LEU A 417 4.53 15.18 5.27
N ASP A 418 4.32 16.38 5.82
CA ASP A 418 4.58 16.68 7.25
C ASP A 418 3.76 15.76 8.16
N TYR A 419 2.51 15.46 7.82
CA TYR A 419 1.70 14.50 8.56
C TYR A 419 2.24 13.08 8.50
N CYS A 420 2.70 12.61 7.33
CA CYS A 420 3.35 11.30 7.23
C CYS A 420 4.65 11.25 8.05
N ILE A 421 5.43 12.34 8.06
CA ILE A 421 6.64 12.47 8.88
C ILE A 421 6.30 12.37 10.37
N LEU A 422 5.26 13.08 10.83
CA LEU A 422 4.81 13.03 12.21
C LEU A 422 4.29 11.64 12.62
N ILE A 423 3.56 10.97 11.73
CA ILE A 423 3.05 9.60 11.95
C ILE A 423 4.21 8.62 12.15
N SER A 424 5.25 8.71 11.31
CA SER A 424 6.47 7.91 11.45
C SER A 424 7.25 8.26 12.72
N GLY A 425 7.42 9.56 13.00
CA GLY A 425 8.22 10.05 14.12
C GLY A 425 7.68 9.73 15.52
N ARG A 426 6.34 9.73 15.69
CA ARG A 426 5.69 9.40 16.98
C ARG A 426 6.03 8.00 17.52
N SER A 427 6.48 7.09 16.67
CA SER A 427 6.92 5.75 17.08
C SER A 427 8.19 5.76 17.93
N TYR A 428 9.09 6.73 17.71
CA TYR A 428 10.33 6.87 18.46
C TYR A 428 10.11 7.51 19.84
N ASP A 429 8.99 8.20 20.05
CA ASP A 429 8.65 8.89 21.30
C ASP A 429 7.88 8.01 22.30
N GLN A 430 7.35 6.85 21.86
CA GLN A 430 6.63 5.90 22.71
C GLN A 430 7.48 5.28 23.84
N GLY A 431 8.80 5.52 23.88
CA GLY A 431 9.71 5.08 24.94
C GLY A 431 10.00 6.13 26.04
N LEU A 432 9.63 7.40 25.85
CA LEU A 432 10.04 8.50 26.75
C LEU A 432 8.92 8.97 27.70
N TRP A 433 7.66 8.72 27.39
CA TRP A 433 6.53 9.11 28.26
C TRP A 433 6.24 8.09 29.37
N LEU A 434 6.51 6.80 29.15
CA LEU A 434 6.33 5.72 30.13
C LEU A 434 7.30 5.79 31.33
N ARG A 435 8.34 6.63 31.28
CA ARG A 435 9.35 6.76 32.35
C ARG A 435 9.24 8.06 33.16
N ARG A 436 8.37 9.00 32.76
CA ARG A 436 8.27 10.32 33.41
C ARG A 436 7.17 10.45 34.48
N THR A 437 6.43 9.38 34.77
CA THR A 437 5.39 9.35 35.82
C THR A 437 5.78 8.50 37.05
N LEU A 438 7.06 8.52 37.43
CA LEU A 438 7.50 8.07 38.74
C LEU A 438 8.43 9.15 39.30
N PRO A 439 7.93 10.09 40.13
CA PRO A 439 8.78 10.83 41.03
C PRO A 439 9.28 9.86 42.10
N GLN A 440 10.58 9.66 42.14
CA GLN A 440 11.28 9.10 43.30
C GLN A 440 11.72 10.28 44.18
N ASP A 441 11.60 10.08 45.50
CA ASP A 441 11.91 10.96 46.64
C ASP A 441 10.80 11.99 46.94
N GLY A 442 10.34 12.25 48.17
CA GLY A 442 10.71 11.86 49.53
C GLY A 442 10.12 12.94 50.46
N ASP A 443 9.40 12.54 51.51
CA ASP A 443 8.94 13.27 52.71
C ASP A 443 8.16 14.62 52.65
N ASP A 444 7.27 14.73 53.65
CA ASP A 444 6.62 15.90 54.28
C ASP A 444 5.34 16.60 53.70
N ASP A 445 4.23 16.28 54.38
CA ASP A 445 3.25 17.13 55.11
C ASP A 445 2.44 18.29 54.45
N LYS A 446 1.10 18.12 54.55
CA LYS A 446 -0.01 19.10 54.80
C LYS A 446 -0.64 20.01 53.71
N VAL A 447 -1.93 19.71 53.48
CA VAL A 447 -3.16 20.56 53.51
C VAL A 447 -3.45 21.67 52.46
N SER A 448 -4.65 21.55 51.88
CA SER A 448 -5.65 22.53 51.35
C SER A 448 -5.73 22.93 49.87
N VAL A 449 -6.83 22.48 49.22
CA VAL A 449 -7.96 23.23 48.54
C VAL A 449 -7.55 24.47 47.71
N ASP A 450 -7.89 24.71 46.43
CA ASP A 450 -9.07 24.37 45.61
C ASP A 450 -8.79 24.50 44.09
N GLU A 451 -9.71 23.91 43.31
CA GLU A 451 -10.21 24.27 41.96
C GLU A 451 -9.43 24.07 40.63
N THR A 452 -10.04 23.19 39.82
CA THR A 452 -10.31 23.24 38.36
C THR A 452 -9.20 22.93 37.34
N ASP A 453 -9.27 21.72 36.76
CA ASP A 453 -9.41 21.49 35.29
C ASP A 453 -9.41 19.99 34.95
N GLU A 454 -10.59 19.38 34.77
CA GLU A 454 -10.75 18.02 34.25
C GLU A 454 -11.10 18.03 32.75
N LYS A 455 -10.11 18.08 31.85
CA LYS A 455 -10.28 17.69 30.44
C LYS A 455 -9.00 17.18 29.79
N GLU A 456 -8.37 16.12 30.32
CA GLU A 456 -7.31 15.42 29.58
C GLU A 456 -6.98 14.01 30.15
N ALA A 457 -7.97 13.11 30.23
CA ALA A 457 -7.71 11.75 30.74
C ALA A 457 -8.46 10.60 30.06
N GLU A 458 -9.11 10.82 28.90
CA GLU A 458 -9.95 9.78 28.27
C GLU A 458 -9.24 8.92 27.21
N SER A 459 -8.13 9.39 26.62
CA SER A 459 -7.40 8.62 25.59
C SER A 459 -6.41 7.59 26.15
N GLY A 460 -5.98 7.72 27.41
CA GLY A 460 -5.01 6.80 28.04
C GLY A 460 -5.62 5.54 28.66
N ARG A 461 -6.90 5.55 29.02
CA ARG A 461 -7.54 4.43 29.75
C ARG A 461 -7.93 3.25 28.85
N LEU A 462 -8.11 3.46 27.54
CA LEU A 462 -8.56 2.41 26.62
C LEU A 462 -7.45 1.43 26.21
N ILE A 463 -6.17 1.85 26.23
CA ILE A 463 -5.06 0.98 25.85
C ILE A 463 -4.72 0.00 26.97
N ASN A 464 -4.90 0.37 28.24
CA ASN A 464 -4.57 -0.52 29.36
C ASN A 464 -5.50 -1.74 29.48
N ASN A 465 -6.73 -1.67 28.96
CA ASN A 465 -7.73 -2.74 29.07
C ASN A 465 -7.74 -3.75 27.90
N MET A 466 -6.81 -3.68 26.95
CA MET A 466 -6.76 -4.60 25.80
C MET A 466 -5.93 -5.87 26.10
N PRO A 467 -6.40 -7.09 25.76
CA PRO A 467 -5.63 -8.33 25.94
C PRO A 467 -4.28 -8.29 25.22
N GLU A 468 -3.23 -8.83 25.85
CA GLU A 468 -1.82 -8.80 25.43
C GLU A 468 -1.61 -9.20 23.96
N GLU A 469 -2.30 -10.23 23.47
CA GLU A 469 -2.20 -10.70 22.07
C GLU A 469 -2.64 -9.65 21.05
N LYS A 470 -3.71 -8.89 21.34
CA LYS A 470 -4.19 -7.81 20.47
C LYS A 470 -3.27 -6.58 20.53
N LYS A 471 -2.62 -6.32 21.67
CA LYS A 471 -1.60 -5.27 21.81
C LYS A 471 -0.36 -5.58 20.97
N VAL A 472 0.10 -6.83 20.95
CA VAL A 472 1.24 -7.27 20.12
C VAL A 472 0.90 -7.17 18.64
N ALA A 473 -0.28 -7.65 18.22
CA ALA A 473 -0.72 -7.54 16.83
C ALA A 473 -0.89 -6.07 16.38
N TRP A 474 -1.37 -5.19 17.25
CA TRP A 474 -1.52 -3.76 16.96
C TRP A 474 -0.17 -3.05 16.82
N LYS A 475 0.78 -3.34 17.72
CA LYS A 475 2.16 -2.85 17.62
C LYS A 475 2.85 -3.31 16.34
N SER A 476 2.61 -4.55 15.91
CA SER A 476 3.14 -5.09 14.64
C SER A 476 2.55 -4.41 13.41
N LYS A 477 1.25 -4.08 13.40
CA LYS A 477 0.64 -3.32 12.30
C LYS A 477 1.12 -1.89 12.24
N GLU A 478 1.29 -1.24 13.39
CA GLU A 478 1.82 0.11 13.47
C GLU A 478 3.28 0.17 13.00
N SER A 479 4.12 -0.78 13.40
CA SER A 479 5.53 -0.84 12.96
C SER A 479 5.65 -1.04 11.45
N LEU A 480 4.80 -1.88 10.85
CA LEU A 480 4.76 -2.08 9.39
C LEU A 480 4.38 -0.80 8.65
N LEU A 481 3.37 -0.07 9.16
CA LEU A 481 2.96 1.22 8.58
C LEU A 481 4.11 2.25 8.61
N ILE A 482 4.84 2.32 9.71
CA ILE A 482 5.97 3.24 9.87
C ILE A 482 7.10 2.90 8.91
N GLU A 483 7.43 1.62 8.80
CA GLU A 483 8.45 1.14 7.87
C GLU A 483 8.06 1.45 6.42
N GLN A 484 6.79 1.22 6.04
CA GLN A 484 6.24 1.57 4.73
C GLN A 484 6.38 3.06 4.40
N ILE A 485 6.05 3.94 5.37
CA ILE A 485 6.21 5.38 5.19
C ILE A 485 7.69 5.71 4.95
N ASN A 486 8.60 5.18 5.76
CA ASN A 486 10.02 5.49 5.65
C ASN A 486 10.64 4.97 4.35
N ILE A 487 10.23 3.80 3.87
CA ILE A 487 10.64 3.25 2.56
C ILE A 487 10.18 4.20 1.45
N TYR A 488 8.89 4.56 1.42
CA TYR A 488 8.34 5.43 0.38
C TYR A 488 8.98 6.82 0.40
N LEU A 489 9.27 7.36 1.58
CA LEU A 489 10.00 8.62 1.73
C LEU A 489 11.39 8.53 1.09
N ALA A 490 12.13 7.45 1.37
CA ALA A 490 13.49 7.28 0.89
C ALA A 490 13.55 6.99 -0.62
N GLU A 491 12.70 6.12 -1.15
CA GLU A 491 12.81 5.62 -2.52
C GLU A 491 12.13 6.51 -3.57
N VAL A 492 11.08 7.25 -3.17
CA VAL A 492 10.25 8.01 -4.11
C VAL A 492 10.24 9.50 -3.76
N VAL A 493 9.83 9.86 -2.55
CA VAL A 493 9.58 11.28 -2.20
C VAL A 493 10.86 12.13 -2.23
N ILE A 494 11.93 11.71 -1.56
CA ILE A 494 13.17 12.50 -1.47
C ILE A 494 13.87 12.65 -2.83
N PRO A 495 14.03 11.58 -3.65
CA PRO A 495 14.58 11.72 -5.00
C PRO A 495 13.82 12.75 -5.87
N ASP A 496 12.48 12.76 -5.79
CA ASP A 496 11.62 13.62 -6.61
C ASP A 496 11.29 14.98 -5.98
N ILE A 497 11.71 15.23 -4.73
CA ILE A 497 11.29 16.41 -3.97
C ILE A 497 11.62 17.72 -4.67
N ARG A 498 12.77 17.79 -5.38
CA ARG A 498 13.20 18.99 -6.11
C ARG A 498 12.37 19.28 -7.36
N ARG A 499 11.79 18.23 -7.95
CA ARG A 499 10.93 18.35 -9.12
C ARG A 499 9.54 18.83 -8.73
N LEU A 500 8.98 18.29 -7.64
CA LEU A 500 7.65 18.64 -7.14
C LEU A 500 7.64 19.98 -6.37
N LEU A 501 8.61 20.17 -5.46
CA LEU A 501 8.76 21.36 -4.64
C LEU A 501 9.90 22.22 -5.20
N VAL A 502 9.55 23.15 -6.07
CA VAL A 502 10.54 24.05 -6.71
C VAL A 502 11.18 25.02 -5.70
N ASP A 503 10.50 25.30 -4.59
CA ASP A 503 10.92 26.24 -3.54
C ASP A 503 11.91 25.58 -2.56
N GLN A 504 13.13 26.13 -2.50
CA GLN A 504 14.21 25.60 -1.65
C GLN A 504 13.89 25.73 -0.16
N ASP A 505 13.22 26.79 0.28
CA ASP A 505 12.92 27.00 1.71
C ASP A 505 11.92 25.96 2.22
N ARG A 506 10.97 25.56 1.37
CA ARG A 506 10.04 24.45 1.67
C ARG A 506 10.76 23.13 1.80
N ILE A 507 11.69 22.83 0.88
CA ILE A 507 12.50 21.61 0.96
C ILE A 507 13.33 21.61 2.26
N ILE A 508 13.96 22.74 2.60
CA ILE A 508 14.72 22.88 3.84
C ILE A 508 13.82 22.61 5.06
N ALA A 509 12.61 23.16 5.09
CA ALA A 509 11.66 22.94 6.18
C ALA A 509 11.26 21.46 6.32
N ILE A 510 10.91 20.79 5.21
CA ILE A 510 10.55 19.37 5.19
C ILE A 510 11.72 18.49 5.66
N VAL A 511 12.92 18.71 5.12
CA VAL A 511 14.12 17.96 5.50
C VAL A 511 14.45 18.22 6.97
N THR A 512 14.24 19.43 7.48
CA THR A 512 14.41 19.74 8.91
C THR A 512 13.45 18.93 9.78
N ASN A 513 12.17 18.89 9.42
CA ASN A 513 11.16 18.09 10.12
C ASN A 513 11.50 16.59 10.08
N LEU A 514 11.89 16.08 8.92
CA LEU A 514 12.29 14.68 8.75
C LEU A 514 13.52 14.34 9.61
N MET A 515 14.53 15.23 9.63
CA MET A 515 15.70 15.05 10.47
C MET A 515 15.32 15.05 11.95
N TYR A 516 14.45 15.96 12.39
CA TYR A 516 14.04 16.09 13.78
C TYR A 516 13.18 14.91 14.27
N TYR A 517 12.16 14.51 13.51
CA TYR A 517 11.18 13.51 13.94
C TYR A 517 11.59 12.06 13.66
N ILE A 518 12.37 11.81 12.61
CA ILE A 518 12.66 10.45 12.15
C ILE A 518 14.16 10.13 12.28
N VAL A 519 15.01 10.87 11.56
CA VAL A 519 16.42 10.45 11.38
C VAL A 519 17.25 10.64 12.65
N ALA A 520 17.23 11.82 13.28
CA ALA A 520 18.06 12.09 14.46
C ALA A 520 17.71 11.18 15.67
N PRO A 521 16.43 10.95 16.02
CA PRO A 521 16.07 10.00 17.07
C PRO A 521 16.52 8.56 16.75
N ALA A 522 16.34 8.12 15.50
CA ALA A 522 16.75 6.78 15.07
C ALA A 522 18.28 6.58 15.11
N LEU A 523 19.04 7.60 14.70
CA LEU A 523 20.50 7.60 14.74
C LEU A 523 21.06 7.59 16.18
N LYS A 524 20.42 8.31 17.12
CA LYS A 524 20.85 8.36 18.53
C LYS A 524 20.62 7.05 19.28
N ASN A 525 19.49 6.40 19.05
CA ASN A 525 19.12 5.18 19.78
C ASN A 525 19.88 3.93 19.29
N ARG A 526 20.18 3.82 17.99
CA ARG A 526 20.85 2.64 17.38
C ARG A 526 21.64 2.98 16.10
N PRO A 527 22.74 3.74 16.16
CA PRO A 527 23.38 4.34 14.97
C PRO A 527 23.70 3.36 13.83
N ASN A 528 23.98 2.09 14.12
CA ASN A 528 24.36 1.07 13.11
C ASN A 528 23.67 -0.31 13.28
N SER A 529 22.50 -0.38 13.92
CA SER A 529 21.74 -1.64 13.96
C SER A 529 21.19 -1.97 12.56
N ARG A 530 21.10 -3.26 12.20
CA ARG A 530 20.42 -3.72 10.95
C ARG A 530 19.01 -3.14 10.80
N ALA A 531 18.36 -2.78 11.90
CA ALA A 531 17.04 -2.14 11.97
C ALA A 531 16.98 -0.71 11.37
N ASN A 532 18.12 -0.07 11.05
CA ASN A 532 18.17 1.31 10.53
C ASN A 532 18.55 1.40 9.04
N SER A 533 18.46 0.31 8.26
CA SER A 533 18.82 0.30 6.84
C SER A 533 18.01 1.32 6.01
N VAL A 534 16.71 1.45 6.30
CA VAL A 534 15.79 2.40 5.65
C VAL A 534 16.11 3.83 6.06
N ILE A 535 16.42 4.08 7.34
CA ILE A 535 16.81 5.41 7.82
C ILE A 535 18.13 5.86 7.19
N LEU A 536 19.07 4.93 7.00
CA LEU A 536 20.32 5.21 6.30
C LEU A 536 20.09 5.48 4.79
N ASN A 537 19.13 4.79 4.14
CA ASN A 537 18.70 5.15 2.78
C ASN A 537 18.19 6.59 2.74
N LEU A 538 17.35 6.96 3.70
CA LEU A 538 16.77 8.29 3.77
C LEU A 538 17.85 9.37 3.93
N LEU A 539 18.80 9.18 4.85
CA LEU A 539 19.92 10.10 5.02
C LEU A 539 20.82 10.15 3.77
N HIS A 540 21.06 9.02 3.12
CA HIS A 540 21.85 8.94 1.90
C HIS A 540 21.22 9.74 0.76
N GLU A 541 19.91 9.59 0.52
CA GLU A 541 19.20 10.38 -0.50
C GLU A 541 19.16 11.88 -0.16
N ILE A 542 18.95 12.23 1.11
CA ILE A 542 19.03 13.63 1.56
C ILE A 542 20.42 14.22 1.33
N SER A 543 21.48 13.43 1.52
CA SER A 543 22.87 13.89 1.34
C SER A 543 23.19 14.28 -0.11
N LYS A 544 22.41 13.81 -1.09
CA LYS A 544 22.55 14.18 -2.50
C LYS A 544 21.99 15.56 -2.83
N ILE A 545 21.30 16.22 -1.88
CA ILE A 545 20.72 17.56 -2.05
C ILE A 545 21.69 18.61 -1.44
N PRO A 546 22.38 19.44 -2.23
CA PRO A 546 23.48 20.26 -1.69
C PRO A 546 23.04 21.37 -0.73
N PHE A 547 21.94 22.07 -1.00
CA PHE A 547 21.52 23.24 -0.22
C PHE A 547 20.95 22.88 1.16
N VAL A 548 20.56 21.62 1.41
CA VAL A 548 20.11 21.15 2.74
C VAL A 548 21.26 20.65 3.62
N TYR A 549 22.51 20.73 3.16
CA TYR A 549 23.70 20.25 3.89
C TYR A 549 23.75 20.72 5.35
N ARG A 550 23.40 21.98 5.63
CA ARG A 550 23.42 22.56 6.98
C ARG A 550 22.46 21.87 7.95
N VAL A 551 21.40 21.22 7.45
CA VAL A 551 20.34 20.59 8.24
C VAL A 551 20.80 19.24 8.81
N TRP A 552 21.47 18.42 8.01
CA TRP A 552 21.79 17.02 8.39
C TRP A 552 23.24 16.79 8.81
N ARG A 553 24.18 17.66 8.41
CA ARG A 553 25.63 17.46 8.62
C ARG A 553 26.02 17.15 10.07
N LYS A 554 25.36 17.79 11.04
CA LYS A 554 25.69 17.66 12.47
C LYS A 554 25.40 16.24 12.95
N GLU A 555 24.19 15.76 12.72
CA GLU A 555 23.76 14.43 13.18
C GLU A 555 24.58 13.32 12.49
N ALA A 556 24.90 13.48 11.20
CA ALA A 556 25.78 12.54 10.49
C ALA A 556 27.21 12.54 11.05
N TRP A 557 27.74 13.72 11.39
CA TRP A 557 29.07 13.85 12.00
C TRP A 557 29.12 13.25 13.41
N ASP A 558 28.10 13.49 14.23
CA ASP A 558 27.99 12.94 15.57
C ASP A 558 28.02 11.40 15.52
N VAL A 559 27.28 10.78 14.59
CA VAL A 559 27.31 9.34 14.35
C VAL A 559 28.68 8.84 13.88
N PHE A 560 29.35 9.57 12.98
CA PHE A 560 30.70 9.24 12.54
C PHE A 560 31.71 9.26 13.69
N THR A 561 31.56 10.19 14.63
CA THR A 561 32.43 10.30 15.81
C THR A 561 32.10 9.29 16.92
N ASP A 562 30.97 8.60 16.87
CA ASP A 562 30.63 7.55 17.86
C ASP A 562 31.54 6.33 17.72
N ASN A 563 31.94 5.72 18.84
CA ASN A 563 32.85 4.57 18.86
C ASN A 563 32.24 3.30 18.24
N ARG A 564 30.91 3.25 18.11
CA ARG A 564 30.17 2.16 17.46
C ARG A 564 29.95 2.41 15.96
N PHE A 565 30.53 3.48 15.38
CA PHE A 565 30.37 3.81 13.96
C PHE A 565 30.67 2.62 13.06
N PHE A 566 31.81 1.97 13.22
CA PHE A 566 32.24 0.88 12.35
C PHE A 566 31.50 -0.46 12.58
N ASN A 567 30.55 -0.53 13.51
CA ASN A 567 29.71 -1.71 13.74
C ASN A 567 28.55 -1.78 12.73
N MET A 568 28.85 -1.80 11.44
CA MET A 568 27.87 -1.75 10.36
C MET A 568 28.09 -2.84 9.31
N SER A 569 27.07 -3.10 8.48
CA SER A 569 27.21 -3.98 7.32
C SER A 569 28.02 -3.32 6.18
N PRO A 570 28.63 -4.11 5.27
CA PRO A 570 29.29 -3.57 4.09
C PRO A 570 28.37 -2.72 3.20
N SER A 571 27.08 -3.07 3.12
CA SER A 571 26.08 -2.27 2.41
C SER A 571 25.84 -0.91 3.06
N GLY A 572 25.86 -0.83 4.40
CA GLY A 572 25.80 0.45 5.12
C GLY A 572 27.06 1.28 4.89
N ALA A 573 28.23 0.66 4.88
CA ALA A 573 29.50 1.33 4.63
C ALA A 573 29.56 2.00 3.24
N LYS A 574 28.97 1.39 2.20
CA LYS A 574 28.85 2.00 0.87
C LYS A 574 28.02 3.29 0.87
N LYS A 575 26.94 3.36 1.67
CA LYS A 575 26.13 4.59 1.78
C LYS A 575 26.87 5.67 2.57
N TRP A 576 27.55 5.26 3.65
CA TRP A 576 28.40 6.15 4.44
C TRP A 576 29.58 6.71 3.65
N TYR A 577 30.10 5.95 2.67
CA TYR A 577 31.11 6.42 1.74
C TYR A 577 30.64 7.68 1.00
N ASP A 578 29.44 7.63 0.41
CA ASP A 578 28.88 8.76 -0.34
C ASP A 578 28.57 9.95 0.59
N ILE A 579 27.98 9.69 1.76
CA ILE A 579 27.68 10.73 2.76
C ILE A 579 28.98 11.43 3.20
N MET A 580 30.03 10.66 3.48
CA MET A 580 31.31 11.21 3.92
C MET A 580 32.00 11.99 2.80
N GLN A 581 31.88 11.53 1.55
CA GLN A 581 32.38 12.27 0.40
C GLN A 581 31.72 13.65 0.29
N THR A 582 30.40 13.73 0.51
CA THR A 582 29.67 15.00 0.55
C THR A 582 30.19 15.91 1.67
N ILE A 583 30.32 15.40 2.91
CA ILE A 583 30.87 16.18 4.04
C ILE A 583 32.26 16.72 3.72
N MET A 584 33.17 15.87 3.22
CA MET A 584 34.56 16.25 2.94
C MET A 584 34.69 17.25 1.79
N THR A 585 33.75 17.22 0.85
CA THR A 585 33.71 18.19 -0.26
C THR A 585 33.24 19.56 0.23
N SER A 586 32.29 19.59 1.18
CA SER A 586 31.72 20.81 1.75
C SER A 586 32.58 21.44 2.87
N GLU A 587 33.20 20.64 3.74
CA GLU A 587 33.97 21.09 4.91
C GLU A 587 35.38 20.46 4.96
N LYS A 588 36.30 21.00 4.15
CA LYS A 588 37.68 20.48 4.04
C LYS A 588 38.47 20.53 5.35
N GLU A 589 38.12 21.44 6.26
CA GLU A 589 38.77 21.61 7.57
C GLU A 589 38.54 20.43 8.51
N ARG A 590 37.45 19.66 8.33
CA ARG A 590 37.14 18.46 9.13
C ARG A 590 38.23 17.40 9.06
N PHE A 591 38.96 17.34 7.94
CA PHE A 591 40.10 16.45 7.81
C PHE A 591 41.16 16.75 8.88
N GLY A 592 41.51 18.03 9.04
CA GLY A 592 42.47 18.48 10.05
C GLY A 592 41.97 18.23 11.47
N GLU A 593 40.67 18.43 11.72
CA GLU A 593 40.05 18.15 13.02
C GLU A 593 40.18 16.67 13.44
N VAL A 594 39.98 15.72 12.51
CA VAL A 594 40.16 14.29 12.81
C VAL A 594 41.64 13.97 13.04
N LEU A 595 42.54 14.56 12.26
CA LEU A 595 43.97 14.35 12.40
C LEU A 595 44.50 14.83 13.77
N THR A 596 44.04 15.98 14.26
CA THR A 596 44.46 16.53 15.57
C THR A 596 43.88 15.77 16.76
N ARG A 597 42.74 15.10 16.60
CA ARG A 597 42.15 14.21 17.63
C ARG A 597 42.96 12.92 17.85
N ILE A 598 43.90 12.59 16.97
CA ILE A 598 44.83 11.48 17.16
C ILE A 598 45.93 11.97 18.11
N THR A 599 45.80 11.73 19.41
CA THR A 599 46.80 12.11 20.40
C THR A 599 47.94 11.08 20.43
N THR A 600 49.19 11.53 20.50
CA THR A 600 50.39 10.68 20.61
C THR A 600 51.08 10.81 21.97
N THR A 601 50.71 11.84 22.74
CA THR A 601 51.18 12.06 24.11
C THR A 601 50.30 11.28 25.09
N THR A 602 50.91 10.42 25.91
CA THR A 602 50.22 9.78 27.05
C THR A 602 49.83 10.85 28.07
N ALA A 603 48.55 10.94 28.42
CA ALA A 603 48.11 11.89 29.43
C ALA A 603 48.67 11.51 30.81
N ASN A 604 49.46 12.39 31.44
CA ASN A 604 49.99 12.20 32.80
C ASN A 604 48.92 12.43 33.90
N ALA A 605 47.64 12.22 33.59
CA ALA A 605 46.53 12.45 34.51
C ALA A 605 46.20 11.16 35.27
N LEU A 606 46.31 11.23 36.60
CA LEU A 606 46.12 10.12 37.58
C LEU A 606 44.78 9.36 37.49
N PHE A 607 43.82 9.82 36.69
CA PHE A 607 42.49 9.23 36.55
C PHE A 607 42.13 8.85 35.09
N VAL A 608 43.08 8.88 34.15
CA VAL A 608 42.81 8.51 32.75
C VAL A 608 43.05 7.01 32.52
N ASN A 609 42.03 6.32 32.01
CA ASN A 609 42.15 4.92 31.62
C ASN A 609 43.00 4.79 30.34
N LYS A 610 44.20 4.23 30.49
CA LYS A 610 45.17 4.00 29.41
C LYS A 610 44.61 3.16 28.26
N GLU A 611 43.78 2.16 28.56
CA GLU A 611 43.15 1.31 27.53
C GLU A 611 42.14 2.10 26.71
N GLN A 612 41.35 2.96 27.35
CA GLN A 612 40.38 3.82 26.69
C GLN A 612 41.07 4.87 25.79
N GLU A 613 42.21 5.40 26.22
CA GLU A 613 43.02 6.31 25.41
C GLU A 613 43.57 5.61 24.16
N SER A 614 44.12 4.40 24.32
CA SER A 614 44.61 3.57 23.21
C SER A 614 43.48 3.25 22.21
N LEU A 615 42.30 2.86 22.70
CA LEU A 615 41.13 2.59 21.87
C LEU A 615 40.67 3.84 21.10
N ASN A 616 40.59 5.00 21.76
CA ASN A 616 40.20 6.25 21.11
C ASN A 616 41.19 6.66 20.01
N ARG A 617 42.50 6.47 20.25
CA ARG A 617 43.56 6.70 19.26
C ARG A 617 43.38 5.78 18.05
N ALA A 618 43.19 4.48 18.27
CA ALA A 618 42.93 3.49 17.21
C ALA A 618 41.69 3.86 16.38
N LEU A 619 40.57 4.20 17.03
CA LEU A 619 39.33 4.56 16.34
C LEU A 619 39.45 5.88 15.56
N ASN A 620 40.17 6.88 16.08
CA ASN A 620 40.40 8.14 15.35
C ASN A 620 41.31 7.93 14.12
N LEU A 621 42.31 7.06 14.21
CA LEU A 621 43.13 6.67 13.06
C LEU A 621 42.32 5.90 12.01
N ARG A 622 41.42 5.02 12.46
CA ARG A 622 40.46 4.34 11.57
C ARG A 622 39.50 5.30 10.89
N ARG A 623 39.00 6.32 11.60
CA ARG A 623 38.18 7.41 11.01
C ARG A 623 38.95 8.18 9.95
N LEU A 624 40.20 8.56 10.23
CA LEU A 624 41.07 9.20 9.23
C LEU A 624 41.27 8.30 8.00
N SER A 625 41.55 7.02 8.22
CA SER A 625 41.68 6.01 7.15
C SER A 625 40.40 5.93 6.32
N PHE A 626 39.22 5.90 6.96
CA PHE A 626 37.94 5.87 6.26
C PHE A 626 37.71 7.15 5.43
N ILE A 627 38.06 8.33 5.94
CA ILE A 627 37.99 9.59 5.19
C ILE A 627 38.85 9.53 3.93
N ILE A 628 40.11 9.09 4.05
CA ILE A 628 41.02 8.94 2.91
C ILE A 628 40.45 7.93 1.91
N PHE A 629 39.89 6.81 2.41
CA PHE A 629 39.22 5.82 1.58
C PHE A 629 38.02 6.39 0.84
N CYS A 630 37.25 7.32 1.42
CA CYS A 630 36.10 7.95 0.76
C CYS A 630 36.49 8.96 -0.33
N GLY A 631 37.74 9.43 -0.32
CA GLY A 631 38.23 10.40 -1.30
C GLY A 631 38.55 9.77 -2.66
N LYS A 632 38.54 10.60 -3.71
CA LYS A 632 39.07 10.22 -5.04
C LYS A 632 40.58 9.94 -4.93
N LEU A 633 41.13 9.22 -5.91
CA LEU A 633 42.57 9.00 -6.02
C LEU A 633 43.31 10.34 -5.99
N ASP A 634 44.34 10.44 -5.16
CA ASP A 634 45.17 11.63 -4.94
C ASP A 634 44.42 12.87 -4.40
N GLN A 635 43.19 12.73 -3.86
CA GLN A 635 42.43 13.86 -3.32
C GLN A 635 43.11 14.57 -2.14
N TYR A 636 43.84 13.83 -1.31
CA TYR A 636 44.39 14.31 -0.03
C TYR A 636 45.91 14.56 -0.06
N LEU A 637 46.51 14.78 -1.23
CA LEU A 637 47.96 15.00 -1.36
C LEU A 637 48.50 16.18 -0.52
N LYS A 638 47.70 17.24 -0.33
CA LYS A 638 48.10 18.40 0.49
C LYS A 638 48.23 18.06 1.97
N GLN A 639 47.45 17.10 2.45
CA GLN A 639 47.44 16.66 3.84
C GLN A 639 48.38 15.47 4.08
N LEU A 640 48.85 14.81 3.01
CA LEU A 640 49.71 13.63 3.09
C LEU A 640 50.97 13.82 3.97
N PRO A 641 51.70 14.96 3.93
CA PRO A 641 52.84 15.16 4.82
C PRO A 641 52.46 15.10 6.31
N SER A 642 51.38 15.77 6.70
CA SER A 642 50.90 15.77 8.08
C SER A 642 50.36 14.40 8.51
N VAL A 643 49.77 13.63 7.59
CA VAL A 643 49.38 12.23 7.85
C VAL A 643 50.62 11.37 8.08
N ALA A 644 51.65 11.50 7.24
CA ALA A 644 52.90 10.75 7.38
C ALA A 644 53.62 11.07 8.69
N GLU A 645 53.74 12.35 9.06
CA GLU A 645 54.28 12.78 10.36
C GLU A 645 53.52 12.12 11.52
N LYS A 646 52.19 12.14 11.47
CA LYS A 646 51.35 11.52 12.51
C LYS A 646 51.57 10.01 12.61
N LEU A 647 51.70 9.31 11.48
CA LEU A 647 51.99 7.87 11.46
C LEU A 647 53.39 7.58 12.04
N VAL A 648 54.40 8.39 11.72
CA VAL A 648 55.75 8.26 12.31
C VAL A 648 55.73 8.47 13.82
N GLU A 649 54.93 9.41 14.34
CA GLU A 649 54.75 9.56 15.78
C GLU A 649 54.09 8.33 16.41
N LEU A 650 53.11 7.73 15.74
CA LEU A 650 52.40 6.56 16.23
C LEU A 650 53.29 5.30 16.24
N PHE A 651 54.23 5.15 15.31
CA PHE A 651 55.22 4.06 15.34
C PHE A 651 56.10 4.08 16.59
N LYS A 652 56.29 5.24 17.23
CA LYS A 652 57.07 5.33 18.47
C LYS A 652 56.35 4.68 19.67
N LEU A 653 55.06 4.39 19.55
CA LEU A 653 54.29 3.69 20.57
C LEU A 653 54.63 2.19 20.55
N GLY A 654 54.55 1.50 21.68
CA GLY A 654 54.83 0.06 21.72
C GLY A 654 53.79 -0.78 20.99
N PHE A 655 54.20 -1.91 20.41
CA PHE A 655 53.32 -2.89 19.72
C PHE A 655 52.23 -3.53 20.59
N THR A 656 52.20 -3.23 21.89
CA THR A 656 51.13 -3.64 22.83
C THR A 656 50.00 -2.61 22.88
N GLU A 657 49.87 -1.77 21.86
CA GLU A 657 48.75 -0.85 21.71
C GLU A 657 47.94 -1.26 20.49
N SER A 658 46.62 -1.35 20.67
CA SER A 658 45.65 -1.67 19.61
C SER A 658 45.75 -0.76 18.37
N VAL A 659 46.35 0.42 18.49
CA VAL A 659 46.55 1.37 17.40
C VAL A 659 47.42 0.83 16.26
N HIS A 660 48.38 -0.06 16.54
CA HIS A 660 49.31 -0.58 15.53
C HIS A 660 48.61 -1.30 14.39
N ALA A 661 47.56 -2.08 14.70
CA ALA A 661 46.74 -2.72 13.68
C ALA A 661 46.06 -1.69 12.74
N GLU A 662 45.64 -0.55 13.27
CA GLU A 662 45.00 0.53 12.52
C GLU A 662 46.02 1.38 11.74
N ILE A 663 47.30 1.45 12.17
CA ILE A 663 48.38 2.06 11.38
C ILE A 663 48.54 1.32 10.05
N TYR A 664 48.66 -0.01 10.11
CA TYR A 664 48.77 -0.81 8.89
C TYR A 664 47.51 -0.73 8.03
N LEU A 665 46.30 -0.64 8.61
CA LEU A 665 45.09 -0.36 7.85
C LEU A 665 45.16 0.99 7.12
N CYS A 666 45.64 2.05 7.79
CA CYS A 666 45.82 3.37 7.18
C CYS A 666 46.82 3.31 6.01
N LEU A 667 47.94 2.62 6.17
CA LEU A 667 48.93 2.39 5.11
C LEU A 667 48.32 1.67 3.90
N ARG A 668 47.48 0.65 4.13
CA ARG A 668 46.74 -0.04 3.06
C ARG A 668 45.84 0.92 2.29
N VAL A 669 45.10 1.76 3.00
CA VAL A 669 44.23 2.75 2.36
C VAL A 669 45.06 3.78 1.56
N LEU A 670 46.18 4.26 2.11
CA LEU A 670 47.09 5.15 1.40
C LEU A 670 47.60 4.52 0.10
N MET A 671 48.04 3.26 0.14
CA MET A 671 48.46 2.53 -1.07
C MET A 671 47.36 2.43 -2.13
N CYS A 672 46.11 2.27 -1.72
CA CYS A 672 44.97 2.18 -2.65
C CYS A 672 44.49 3.54 -3.17
N ARG A 673 44.79 4.66 -2.49
CA ARG A 673 44.21 5.98 -2.79
C ARG A 673 45.25 7.05 -3.14
N VAL A 674 46.53 6.77 -2.97
CA VAL A 674 47.64 7.68 -3.26
C VAL A 674 48.58 6.99 -4.25
N SER A 675 48.89 7.67 -5.35
CA SER A 675 49.82 7.17 -6.36
C SER A 675 51.21 6.93 -5.76
N ASN A 676 51.85 5.81 -6.13
CA ASN A 676 53.10 5.32 -5.53
C ASN A 676 54.24 6.37 -5.52
N GLN A 677 54.31 7.23 -6.56
CA GLN A 677 55.28 8.31 -6.64
C GLN A 677 55.28 9.22 -5.40
N HIS A 678 54.12 9.44 -4.78
CA HIS A 678 53.96 10.29 -3.60
C HIS A 678 54.29 9.58 -2.28
N LEU A 679 54.42 8.25 -2.28
CA LEU A 679 54.74 7.44 -1.09
C LEU A 679 56.22 7.06 -0.98
N THR A 680 57.03 7.32 -2.02
CA THR A 680 58.46 6.97 -2.11
C THR A 680 59.26 7.32 -0.84
N ASN A 681 59.10 8.53 -0.32
CA ASN A 681 59.86 9.02 0.84
C ASN A 681 59.41 8.41 2.17
N PHE A 682 58.25 7.74 2.20
CA PHE A 682 57.68 7.16 3.41
C PHE A 682 58.09 5.69 3.62
N TRP A 683 58.44 4.99 2.53
CA TRP A 683 58.84 3.58 2.54
C TRP A 683 59.98 3.20 3.50
N PRO A 684 61.08 3.98 3.63
CA PRO A 684 62.15 3.64 4.58
C PRO A 684 61.65 3.54 6.03
N GLY A 685 60.71 4.42 6.42
CA GLY A 685 60.09 4.39 7.75
C GLY A 685 59.22 3.14 7.94
N ILE A 686 58.38 2.82 6.95
CA ILE A 686 57.52 1.63 6.98
C ILE A 686 58.36 0.35 7.08
N LEU A 687 59.43 0.24 6.29
CA LEU A 687 60.32 -0.94 6.29
C LEU A 687 61.03 -1.12 7.63
N THR A 688 61.52 -0.03 8.22
CA THR A 688 62.16 -0.07 9.54
C THR A 688 61.18 -0.60 10.59
N GLU A 689 59.94 -0.11 10.59
CA GLU A 689 58.93 -0.56 11.54
C GLU A 689 58.53 -2.02 11.34
N LEU A 690 58.36 -2.46 10.08
CA LEU A 690 58.08 -3.86 9.78
C LEU A 690 59.19 -4.76 10.33
N LEU A 691 60.46 -4.43 10.09
CA LEU A 691 61.61 -5.18 10.62
C LEU A 691 61.59 -5.22 12.16
N CYS A 692 61.28 -4.11 12.82
CA CYS A 692 61.11 -4.05 14.28
C CYS A 692 59.97 -4.96 14.77
N LEU A 693 58.81 -4.95 14.09
CA LEU A 693 57.67 -5.80 14.42
C LEU A 693 58.04 -7.28 14.29
N TYR A 694 58.62 -7.70 13.17
CA TYR A 694 59.07 -9.08 12.94
C TYR A 694 60.12 -9.53 13.96
N GLY A 695 61.06 -8.64 14.32
CA GLY A 695 62.08 -8.92 15.35
C GLY A 695 61.51 -9.05 16.77
N SER A 696 60.33 -8.48 17.04
CA SER A 696 59.69 -8.52 18.36
C SER A 696 58.91 -9.81 18.66
N ILE A 697 58.62 -10.63 17.64
CA ILE A 697 57.83 -11.86 17.75
C ILE A 697 58.59 -13.00 18.45
N PRO A 698 59.86 -13.32 18.09
CA PRO A 698 60.59 -14.43 18.71
C PRO A 698 60.93 -14.18 20.19
N GLN A 699 61.01 -12.92 20.63
CA GLN A 699 61.44 -12.56 21.99
C GLN A 699 60.32 -12.68 23.04
N LYS A 700 59.05 -12.80 22.65
CA LYS A 700 57.90 -12.76 23.58
C LYS A 700 57.19 -14.10 23.81
N GLU A 701 57.60 -15.19 23.15
CA GLU A 701 57.11 -16.56 23.46
C GLU A 701 57.43 -17.00 24.89
N ASN A 702 58.41 -16.37 25.55
CA ASN A 702 58.80 -16.68 26.94
C ASN A 702 57.97 -15.95 28.02
N ASN A 703 57.09 -15.01 27.68
CA ASN A 703 56.31 -14.23 28.66
C ASN A 703 54.80 -14.55 28.60
N LYS A 704 54.26 -15.15 29.68
CA LYS A 704 52.88 -15.66 29.85
C LYS A 704 51.77 -14.59 29.96
N ASN A 705 51.88 -13.43 29.30
CA ASN A 705 50.80 -12.44 29.27
C ASN A 705 49.90 -12.63 28.04
N LEU A 706 48.80 -13.37 28.21
CA LEU A 706 47.85 -13.72 27.12
C LEU A 706 47.25 -12.50 26.40
N ALA A 707 46.94 -11.41 27.09
CA ALA A 707 46.30 -10.23 26.50
C ALA A 707 47.24 -9.47 25.53
N GLY A 708 48.49 -9.24 25.94
CA GLY A 708 49.49 -8.57 25.10
C GLY A 708 49.93 -9.40 23.89
N GLN A 709 49.79 -10.74 23.95
CA GLN A 709 50.05 -11.63 22.81
C GLN A 709 48.98 -11.49 21.73
N SER A 710 47.70 -11.31 22.09
CA SER A 710 46.61 -11.13 21.12
C SER A 710 46.73 -9.84 20.32
N GLU A 711 47.16 -8.74 20.92
CA GLU A 711 47.30 -7.45 20.23
C GLU A 711 48.51 -7.41 19.29
N VAL A 712 49.63 -8.03 19.70
CA VAL A 712 50.80 -8.19 18.84
C VAL A 712 50.48 -9.11 17.66
N ALA A 713 49.73 -10.20 17.88
CA ALA A 713 49.25 -11.07 16.80
C ALA A 713 48.31 -10.33 15.83
N ASN A 714 47.42 -9.48 16.34
CA ASN A 714 46.55 -8.64 15.50
C ASN A 714 47.36 -7.63 14.67
N SER A 715 48.36 -6.98 15.27
CA SER A 715 49.26 -6.06 14.58
C SER A 715 50.07 -6.76 13.50
N PHE A 716 50.56 -7.97 13.78
CA PHE A 716 51.25 -8.83 12.83
C PHE A 716 50.35 -9.22 11.65
N LEU A 717 49.12 -9.67 11.92
CA LEU A 717 48.15 -9.99 10.87
C LEU A 717 47.83 -8.77 10.00
N SER A 718 47.69 -7.58 10.59
CA SER A 718 47.47 -6.34 9.84
C SER A 718 48.67 -5.95 8.98
N ALA A 719 49.89 -6.16 9.47
CA ALA A 719 51.11 -5.96 8.69
C ALA A 719 51.21 -6.95 7.51
N CYS A 720 50.88 -8.23 7.72
CA CYS A 720 50.82 -9.22 6.63
C CYS A 720 49.80 -8.80 5.56
N LYS A 721 48.58 -8.42 5.97
CA LYS A 721 47.55 -7.90 5.06
C LYS A 721 47.96 -6.64 4.31
N PHE A 722 48.86 -5.83 4.88
CA PHE A 722 49.45 -4.69 4.20
C PHE A 722 50.46 -5.12 3.14
N LEU A 723 51.35 -6.06 3.47
CA LEU A 723 52.30 -6.63 2.52
C LEU A 723 51.61 -7.38 1.37
N ASP A 724 50.47 -8.02 1.62
CA ASP A 724 49.64 -8.68 0.59
C ASP A 724 49.15 -7.71 -0.50
N LEU A 725 49.16 -6.38 -0.29
CA LEU A 725 48.84 -5.42 -1.34
C LEU A 725 50.03 -5.09 -2.26
N LEU A 726 51.24 -5.49 -1.90
CA LEU A 726 52.47 -5.22 -2.66
C LEU A 726 52.82 -6.36 -3.64
N PHE A 727 52.21 -7.52 -3.43
CA PHE A 727 52.30 -8.70 -4.29
C PHE A 727 50.98 -8.87 -5.05
#